data_AF-A0A8C4F8J7-F1
#
_entry.id   AF-A0A8C4F8J7-F1
#
_cell.length_a   1.000
_cell.length_b   1.000
_cell.length_c   1.000
_cell.angle_alpha   90.00
_cell.angle_beta   90.00
_cell.angle_gamma   90.00
#
_symmetry.space_group_name_H-M   'P 1'
#
loop_
_entity.id
_entity.type
_entity.pdbx_description
1 polymer ?
#
loop_
_entity_poly.entity_id
_entity_poly.type
_entity_poly.pdbx_seq_one_letter_code
_entity_poly.pdbx_strand_id
1 'polypeptide(L)'
;MSRYDDSWERLDSEFDHFLLDMKPYVLKHPNKTERQRCAIWIKKLCDPATCGSGLTGRKNRNMYARLLLHMLKRGILELPFTSKPEAGSLKTLPTYMVTVTALLNRICNIAVLPCSSDIIYDIWLSMCFQTKIKVLEAKHQEEKLKMQQRHDADVEKILDRKNGEIEEMKTMYRAKQKESEELIHKLEKKAQSVLRESQVICESKEKQIAELKKMLDQSADSLKNEWEKKLHAAVTEMEQEKFELQKKHTENIQELLEDTNIRLAKMEAEYNARSQATEQTVRELELRVKQQSMEVEKGSALRQKVTQEKAQLEIHIASISAELQEVHITTTHPHDLMEDFEKTVAQLKQQLLDSEHRRHQQVRVLAIQSEAEKERTEAKRKIAKLEDALREMESQLDRARESQRQQIQQADMALEQFKKQVELSSEKAYADMKLQMEKVEEDLSRSKSLRESQAKEFSQQLDSLRQKYEQQMAEQRMQHEQERTRLQQQHSAEKDSLVQERQREVSSLERQARAALQQHQQHTQEWRKRDAQTISDLEAQLSSLCEELQSAHAQYKQQLAEMASLREEEKQRAFLDKEVSLDRLRSDMERIRSDLERSHQQEKDTAQEKTNSRLKQIEKEYSQKLAKSAQVISFLFSPFFPTISFILYSSFSTEPLERFDKCTDGRGEEALQEKVESLQRQLHCSEKKLLSKELETEEKVTVVRQECEEKIKGLMPAELRQELEDTITSLKAQVRTDCLPDTDQIQARLEQTC
;
A
#
# COMPACT_ATOMS: atom_id res chain seq x y z
N MET A 1 1.31 65.32 -10.35
CA MET A 1 1.63 66.35 -11.36
C MET A 1 1.07 67.69 -10.88
N SER A 2 1.50 68.81 -11.45
CA SER A 2 1.05 70.18 -11.12
C SER A 2 1.48 70.70 -9.74
N ARG A 3 2.77 70.52 -9.40
CA ARG A 3 3.52 71.45 -8.51
C ARG A 3 5.04 71.25 -8.51
N TYR A 4 5.52 70.08 -8.95
CA TYR A 4 6.95 69.82 -9.19
C TYR A 4 7.40 70.15 -10.62
N ASP A 5 6.47 70.07 -11.58
CA ASP A 5 6.74 70.20 -13.01
C ASP A 5 7.22 71.63 -13.39
N ASP A 6 6.52 72.68 -12.95
CA ASP A 6 6.93 74.10 -13.07
C ASP A 6 8.38 74.36 -12.59
N SER A 7 8.82 73.62 -11.58
CA SER A 7 10.15 73.77 -11.00
C SER A 7 11.25 73.18 -11.89
N TRP A 8 10.91 72.29 -12.83
CA TRP A 8 11.84 71.70 -13.78
C TRP A 8 11.95 72.53 -15.04
N GLU A 9 10.82 72.92 -15.65
CA GLU A 9 10.80 73.75 -16.85
C GLU A 9 11.53 75.09 -16.64
N ARG A 10 11.38 75.70 -15.46
CA ARG A 10 12.11 76.94 -15.11
C ARG A 10 13.63 76.73 -14.99
N LEU A 11 14.07 75.57 -14.49
CA LEU A 11 15.51 75.24 -14.38
C LEU A 11 16.10 74.82 -15.72
N ASP A 12 15.33 74.16 -16.58
CA ASP A 12 15.76 73.84 -17.95
C ASP A 12 15.84 75.14 -18.79
N SER A 13 14.85 76.04 -18.69
CA SER A 13 14.88 77.37 -19.31
C SER A 13 16.05 78.25 -18.84
N GLU A 14 16.38 78.24 -17.54
CA GLU A 14 17.54 78.97 -16.99
C GLU A 14 18.87 78.44 -17.56
N PHE A 15 18.97 77.13 -17.78
CA PHE A 15 20.16 76.51 -18.35
C PHE A 15 20.39 76.92 -19.81
N ASP A 16 19.33 76.94 -20.62
CA ASP A 16 19.41 77.39 -22.01
C ASP A 16 19.87 78.85 -22.13
N HIS A 17 19.44 79.72 -21.21
CA HIS A 17 19.96 81.08 -21.12
C HIS A 17 21.47 81.08 -20.86
N PHE A 18 21.98 80.30 -19.90
CA PHE A 18 23.43 80.20 -19.67
C PHE A 18 24.21 79.64 -20.86
N LEU A 19 23.64 78.70 -21.64
CA LEU A 19 24.27 78.19 -22.86
C LEU A 19 24.37 79.25 -23.95
N LEU A 20 23.31 80.03 -24.18
CA LEU A 20 23.32 81.16 -25.11
C LEU A 20 24.34 82.21 -24.69
N ASP A 21 24.39 82.54 -23.40
CA ASP A 21 25.32 83.52 -22.83
C ASP A 21 26.79 83.07 -22.90
N MET A 22 27.07 81.76 -22.77
CA MET A 22 28.42 81.19 -22.92
C MET A 22 28.93 81.21 -24.37
N LYS A 23 28.05 81.02 -25.35
CA LYS A 23 28.37 80.85 -26.78
C LYS A 23 29.41 81.86 -27.32
N PRO A 24 29.27 83.19 -27.13
CA PRO A 24 30.26 84.15 -27.62
C PRO A 24 31.64 83.99 -26.95
N TYR A 25 31.69 83.70 -25.64
CA TYR A 25 32.96 83.58 -24.91
C TYR A 25 33.70 82.29 -25.23
N VAL A 26 33.00 81.16 -25.36
CA VAL A 26 33.61 79.87 -25.74
C VAL A 26 34.16 79.95 -27.17
N LEU A 27 33.36 80.43 -28.13
CA LEU A 27 33.80 80.49 -29.54
C LEU A 27 35.01 81.42 -29.74
N LYS A 28 35.07 82.52 -28.99
CA LYS A 28 36.18 83.49 -29.03
C LYS A 28 37.34 83.16 -28.08
N HIS A 29 37.26 82.10 -27.26
CA HIS A 29 38.26 81.79 -26.24
C HIS A 29 39.65 81.57 -26.87
N PRO A 30 40.71 82.30 -26.46
CA PRO A 30 41.98 82.33 -27.20
C PRO A 30 42.69 80.97 -27.18
N ASN A 31 42.69 80.27 -26.04
CA ASN A 31 43.32 78.96 -25.90
C ASN A 31 42.44 77.84 -26.48
N LYS A 32 42.95 77.14 -27.50
CA LYS A 32 42.30 76.02 -28.20
C LYS A 32 42.01 74.82 -27.28
N THR A 33 42.92 74.51 -26.35
CA THR A 33 42.79 73.36 -25.45
C THR A 33 41.69 73.60 -24.41
N GLU A 34 41.62 74.83 -23.87
CA GLU A 34 40.54 75.25 -22.97
C GLU A 34 39.20 75.36 -23.69
N ARG A 35 39.16 75.83 -24.94
CA ARG A 35 37.96 75.79 -25.79
C ARG A 35 37.42 74.36 -25.93
N GLN A 36 38.32 73.38 -26.12
CA GLN A 36 37.96 71.96 -26.21
C GLN A 36 37.49 71.39 -24.86
N ARG A 37 38.11 71.78 -23.72
CA ARG A 37 37.63 71.41 -22.37
C ARG A 37 36.23 71.97 -22.10
N CYS A 38 35.97 73.23 -22.44
CA CYS A 38 34.65 73.86 -22.33
C CYS A 38 33.61 73.11 -23.16
N ALA A 39 33.93 72.72 -24.39
CA ALA A 39 33.02 71.93 -25.23
C ALA A 39 32.70 70.55 -24.62
N ILE A 40 33.66 69.88 -23.98
CA ILE A 40 33.45 68.61 -23.27
C ILE A 40 32.55 68.81 -22.03
N TRP A 41 32.80 69.85 -21.24
CA TRP A 41 31.98 70.17 -20.07
C TRP A 41 30.56 70.59 -20.45
N ILE A 42 30.39 71.44 -21.46
CA ILE A 42 29.07 71.80 -22.00
C ILE A 42 28.35 70.56 -22.53
N LYS A 43 29.02 69.67 -23.26
CA LYS A 43 28.41 68.40 -23.69
C LYS A 43 27.90 67.56 -22.51
N LYS A 44 28.63 67.51 -21.38
CA LYS A 44 28.13 66.83 -20.17
C LYS A 44 26.93 67.56 -19.55
N LEU A 45 26.97 68.89 -19.44
CA LEU A 45 25.87 69.67 -18.88
C LEU A 45 24.59 69.56 -19.72
N CYS A 46 24.72 69.36 -21.05
CA CYS A 46 23.59 69.11 -21.94
C CYS A 46 23.09 67.66 -21.96
N ASP A 47 23.73 66.72 -21.26
CA ASP A 47 23.36 65.30 -21.24
C ASP A 47 22.48 64.97 -20.01
N PRO A 48 21.18 64.66 -20.19
CA PRO A 48 20.26 64.41 -19.08
C PRO A 48 20.64 63.19 -18.22
N ALA A 49 21.24 62.16 -18.82
CA ALA A 49 21.63 60.94 -18.12
C ALA A 49 22.81 61.20 -17.18
N THR A 50 23.72 62.10 -17.55
CA THR A 50 24.88 62.46 -16.71
C THR A 50 24.62 63.59 -15.70
N CYS A 51 23.54 64.36 -15.88
CA CYS A 51 23.11 65.35 -14.89
C CYS A 51 22.31 64.73 -13.74
N GLY A 52 21.63 63.61 -13.99
CA GLY A 52 20.76 62.92 -13.02
C GLY A 52 19.32 63.43 -13.10
N SER A 53 18.35 62.51 -13.15
CA SER A 53 16.94 62.75 -13.50
C SER A 53 16.09 63.50 -12.44
N GLY A 54 16.70 64.02 -11.38
CA GLY A 54 16.02 64.69 -10.27
C GLY A 54 16.22 66.22 -10.21
N LEU A 55 15.43 66.88 -9.36
CA LEU A 55 15.51 68.34 -9.12
C LEU A 55 16.92 68.80 -8.73
N THR A 56 17.63 68.02 -7.92
CA THR A 56 19.01 68.28 -7.48
C THR A 56 20.00 68.23 -8.65
N GLY A 57 19.81 67.32 -9.62
CA GLY A 57 20.64 67.21 -10.82
C GLY A 57 20.56 68.45 -11.70
N ARG A 58 19.33 68.92 -11.97
CA ARG A 58 19.07 70.19 -12.66
C ARG A 58 19.68 71.40 -11.93
N LYS A 59 19.50 71.49 -10.60
CA LYS A 59 20.13 72.56 -9.80
C LYS A 59 21.66 72.54 -9.90
N ASN A 60 22.29 71.37 -9.77
CA ASN A 60 23.73 71.21 -9.91
C ASN A 60 24.21 71.62 -11.31
N ARG A 61 23.57 71.13 -12.38
CA ARG A 61 23.85 71.54 -13.77
C ARG A 61 23.85 73.07 -13.93
N ASN A 62 22.82 73.74 -13.42
CA ASN A 62 22.69 75.21 -13.52
C ASN A 62 23.78 75.94 -12.72
N MET A 63 24.19 75.43 -11.56
CA MET A 63 25.31 75.98 -10.79
C MET A 63 26.66 75.83 -11.50
N TYR A 64 26.94 74.66 -12.10
CA TYR A 64 28.14 74.47 -12.93
C TYR A 64 28.12 75.38 -14.17
N ALA A 65 26.97 75.52 -14.84
CA ALA A 65 26.81 76.40 -15.99
C ALA A 65 27.09 77.88 -15.62
N ARG A 66 26.50 78.36 -14.52
CA ARG A 66 26.70 79.74 -14.03
C ARG A 66 28.16 80.01 -13.64
N LEU A 67 28.85 79.03 -13.03
CA LEU A 67 30.27 79.14 -12.67
C LEU A 67 31.17 79.15 -13.92
N LEU A 68 30.91 78.27 -14.89
CA LEU A 68 31.63 78.22 -16.16
C LEU A 68 31.48 79.54 -16.94
N LEU A 69 30.27 80.10 -17.00
CA LEU A 69 29.99 81.40 -17.60
C LEU A 69 30.75 82.55 -16.91
N HIS A 70 30.87 82.53 -15.58
CA HIS A 70 31.65 83.52 -14.83
C HIS A 70 33.15 83.44 -15.15
N MET A 71 33.72 82.23 -15.18
CA MET A 71 35.12 81.99 -15.55
C MET A 71 35.41 82.42 -17.00
N LEU A 72 34.54 82.05 -17.94
CA LEU A 72 34.61 82.47 -19.34
C LEU A 72 34.52 83.99 -19.53
N LYS A 73 33.65 84.68 -18.77
CA LYS A 73 33.55 86.15 -18.76
C LYS A 73 34.81 86.83 -18.20
N ARG A 74 35.61 86.13 -17.38
CA ARG A 74 36.91 86.60 -16.87
C ARG A 74 38.11 86.18 -17.72
N GLY A 75 37.94 85.29 -18.70
CA GLY A 75 39.03 84.76 -19.53
C GLY A 75 40.01 83.84 -18.80
N ILE A 76 39.65 83.33 -17.61
CA ILE A 76 40.48 82.43 -16.79
C ILE A 76 39.64 81.22 -16.41
N LEU A 77 40.10 80.03 -16.80
CA LEU A 77 39.47 78.75 -16.46
C LEU A 77 40.26 78.06 -15.35
N GLU A 78 39.56 77.72 -14.27
CA GLU A 78 40.11 77.02 -13.10
C GLU A 78 39.43 75.65 -12.93
N LEU A 79 39.77 74.93 -11.86
CA LEU A 79 39.03 73.70 -11.50
C LEU A 79 37.55 74.05 -11.21
N PRO A 80 36.59 73.20 -11.60
CA PRO A 80 36.76 71.86 -12.20
C PRO A 80 36.95 71.84 -13.73
N PHE A 81 36.91 72.99 -14.41
CA PHE A 81 36.86 73.05 -15.88
C PHE A 81 38.22 72.89 -16.58
N THR A 82 39.33 72.95 -15.83
CA THR A 82 40.68 72.60 -16.32
C THR A 82 40.92 71.09 -16.46
N SER A 83 40.14 70.25 -15.79
CA SER A 83 40.17 68.79 -15.95
C SER A 83 39.03 68.30 -16.86
N LYS A 84 39.08 67.01 -17.26
CA LYS A 84 37.91 66.36 -17.86
C LYS A 84 36.88 66.06 -16.76
N PRO A 85 35.57 66.16 -17.03
CA PRO A 85 34.57 65.77 -16.05
C PRO A 85 34.64 64.27 -15.74
N GLU A 86 34.46 63.92 -14.47
CA GLU A 86 34.34 62.53 -14.01
C GLU A 86 33.11 61.82 -14.63
N ALA A 87 33.14 60.48 -14.67
CA ALA A 87 31.99 59.67 -15.05
C ALA A 87 30.90 59.69 -13.96
N GLY A 88 29.64 59.47 -14.35
CA GLY A 88 28.49 59.50 -13.44
C GLY A 88 27.90 60.90 -13.19
N SER A 89 26.97 60.98 -12.22
CA SER A 89 26.16 62.16 -11.92
C SER A 89 26.96 63.38 -11.45
N LEU A 90 26.48 64.60 -11.74
CA LEU A 90 27.07 65.85 -11.25
C LEU A 90 27.00 65.95 -9.71
N LYS A 91 28.15 65.79 -9.05
CA LYS A 91 28.37 66.11 -7.63
C LYS A 91 27.96 67.57 -7.34
N THR A 92 27.51 67.85 -6.13
CA THR A 92 27.19 69.23 -5.70
C THR A 92 28.47 70.04 -5.50
N LEU A 93 28.51 71.29 -5.98
CA LEU A 93 29.69 72.16 -5.79
C LEU A 93 29.90 72.49 -4.31
N PRO A 94 31.15 72.46 -3.80
CA PRO A 94 31.46 72.90 -2.43
C PRO A 94 31.05 74.35 -2.18
N THR A 95 30.53 74.64 -0.99
CA THR A 95 29.95 75.95 -0.62
C THR A 95 30.88 77.13 -0.90
N TYR A 96 32.20 76.97 -0.69
CA TYR A 96 33.18 78.03 -0.95
C TYR A 96 33.25 78.45 -2.43
N MET A 97 33.04 77.52 -3.38
CA MET A 97 33.02 77.83 -4.81
C MET A 97 31.75 78.58 -5.22
N VAL A 98 30.70 78.52 -4.40
CA VAL A 98 29.47 79.30 -4.57
C VAL A 98 29.66 80.71 -3.98
N THR A 99 30.18 80.82 -2.76
CA THR A 99 30.28 82.10 -2.03
C THR A 99 31.35 83.05 -2.54
N VAL A 100 32.42 82.57 -3.19
CA VAL A 100 33.45 83.44 -3.81
C VAL A 100 32.84 84.42 -4.82
N THR A 101 31.78 84.03 -5.53
CA THR A 101 31.07 84.91 -6.47
C THR A 101 30.27 86.04 -5.81
N ALA A 102 29.93 85.91 -4.52
CA ALA A 102 29.16 86.91 -3.78
C ALA A 102 30.05 87.93 -3.04
N LEU A 103 31.21 87.51 -2.54
CA LEU A 103 32.11 88.38 -1.76
C LEU A 103 32.90 89.37 -2.63
N LEU A 104 33.33 88.97 -3.84
CA LEU A 104 34.14 89.83 -4.71
C LEU A 104 33.37 91.07 -5.22
N ASN A 105 32.04 91.00 -5.34
CA ASN A 105 31.21 92.15 -5.70
C ASN A 105 31.08 93.22 -4.59
N ARG A 106 31.63 92.99 -3.39
CA ARG A 106 31.59 93.94 -2.25
C ARG A 106 32.91 94.62 -1.90
N ILE A 107 34.03 94.19 -2.50
CA ILE A 107 35.38 94.60 -2.05
C ILE A 107 35.99 95.72 -2.91
N CYS A 108 35.51 95.94 -4.14
CA CYS A 108 36.08 96.92 -5.08
C CYS A 108 35.67 98.39 -4.83
N ASN A 109 35.20 98.79 -3.64
CA ASN A 109 34.53 100.10 -3.47
C ASN A 109 34.81 100.85 -2.16
N ILE A 110 35.91 100.56 -1.44
CA ILE A 110 36.40 101.41 -0.33
C ILE A 110 37.93 101.54 -0.42
N ALA A 111 38.41 102.72 -0.81
CA ALA A 111 39.82 103.11 -0.76
C ALA A 111 39.92 104.66 -0.68
N VAL A 112 41.10 105.15 -0.30
CA VAL A 112 41.47 106.59 -0.13
C VAL A 112 40.88 107.28 1.10
N LEU A 113 41.69 107.40 2.15
CA LEU A 113 41.79 108.57 3.05
C LEU A 113 43.09 108.45 3.89
N PRO A 114 44.02 109.41 3.86
CA PRO A 114 45.29 109.34 4.61
C PRO A 114 45.35 110.34 5.79
N CYS A 115 45.81 109.90 6.97
CA CYS A 115 45.97 110.78 8.15
C CYS A 115 47.25 110.52 8.98
N SER A 116 47.90 111.62 9.35
CA SER A 116 48.75 111.92 10.55
C SER A 116 49.50 110.82 11.33
N SER A 117 50.74 111.14 11.72
CA SER A 117 51.69 110.26 12.42
C SER A 117 51.26 109.75 13.79
N ASP A 118 50.43 110.47 14.54
CA ASP A 118 50.04 110.03 15.90
C ASP A 118 49.14 108.78 15.84
N ILE A 119 48.40 108.61 14.74
CA ILE A 119 47.61 107.41 14.45
C ILE A 119 48.54 106.19 14.25
N ILE A 120 49.83 106.37 13.96
CA ILE A 120 50.79 105.25 13.82
C ILE A 120 50.99 104.56 15.17
N TYR A 121 50.99 105.28 16.30
CA TYR A 121 51.12 104.66 17.63
C TYR A 121 49.85 103.90 18.03
N ASP A 122 48.66 104.46 17.79
CA ASP A 122 47.41 103.74 18.05
C ASP A 122 47.18 102.57 17.06
N ILE A 123 47.58 102.70 15.79
CA ILE A 123 47.60 101.58 14.84
C ILE A 123 48.58 100.52 15.32
N TRP A 124 49.78 100.88 15.80
CA TRP A 124 50.76 99.91 16.30
C TRP A 124 50.26 99.20 17.56
N LEU A 125 49.68 99.93 18.52
CA LEU A 125 49.12 99.37 19.75
C LEU A 125 47.88 98.50 19.47
N SER A 126 46.99 98.94 18.58
CA SER A 126 45.85 98.17 18.09
C SER A 126 46.29 96.94 17.29
N MET A 127 47.33 97.03 16.45
CA MET A 127 47.91 95.88 15.75
C MET A 127 48.54 94.90 16.73
N CYS A 128 49.23 95.35 17.77
CA CYS A 128 49.74 94.50 18.84
C CYS A 128 48.60 93.81 19.62
N PHE A 129 47.55 94.53 19.98
CA PHE A 129 46.39 93.98 20.69
C PHE A 129 45.60 93.00 19.82
N GLN A 130 45.35 93.33 18.55
CA GLN A 130 44.68 92.47 17.58
C GLN A 130 45.54 91.26 17.19
N THR A 131 46.87 91.38 17.17
CA THR A 131 47.78 90.24 17.03
C THR A 131 47.72 89.34 18.26
N LYS A 132 47.66 89.90 19.47
CA LYS A 132 47.50 89.15 20.72
C LYS A 132 46.16 88.41 20.77
N ILE A 133 45.07 89.03 20.31
CA ILE A 133 43.76 88.37 20.11
C ILE A 133 43.90 87.23 19.10
N LYS A 134 44.42 87.48 17.89
CA LYS A 134 44.60 86.45 16.85
C LYS A 134 45.47 85.27 17.31
N VAL A 135 46.48 85.50 18.16
CA VAL A 135 47.29 84.44 18.77
C VAL A 135 46.50 83.62 19.79
N LEU A 136 45.61 84.24 20.57
CA LEU A 136 44.70 83.51 21.48
C LEU A 136 43.61 82.76 20.72
N GLU A 137 43.02 83.35 19.67
CA GLU A 137 42.08 82.69 18.76
C GLU A 137 42.72 81.49 18.07
N ALA A 138 43.95 81.63 17.55
CA ALA A 138 44.71 80.55 16.93
C ALA A 138 44.97 79.41 17.93
N LYS A 139 45.39 79.72 19.16
CA LYS A 139 45.54 78.72 20.24
C LYS A 139 44.23 78.02 20.57
N HIS A 140 43.12 78.75 20.65
CA HIS A 140 41.81 78.14 20.92
C HIS A 140 41.36 77.20 19.79
N GLN A 141 41.60 77.55 18.52
CA GLN A 141 41.34 76.64 17.39
C GLN A 141 42.30 75.45 17.37
N GLU A 142 43.57 75.63 17.76
CA GLU A 142 44.55 74.55 17.91
C GLU A 142 44.15 73.57 19.03
N GLU A 143 43.70 74.08 20.17
CA GLU A 143 43.15 73.28 21.28
C GLU A 143 41.87 72.55 20.87
N LYS A 144 40.96 73.23 20.17
CA LYS A 144 39.75 72.63 19.62
C LYS A 144 40.06 71.50 18.63
N LEU A 145 41.05 71.70 17.75
CA LEU A 145 41.51 70.67 16.81
C LEU A 145 42.15 69.48 17.56
N LYS A 146 42.98 69.73 18.58
CA LYS A 146 43.55 68.67 19.43
C LYS A 146 42.49 67.88 20.20
N MET A 147 41.43 68.54 20.67
CA MET A 147 40.30 67.86 21.33
C MET A 147 39.47 67.04 20.35
N GLN A 148 39.25 67.54 19.12
CA GLN A 148 38.61 66.79 18.04
C GLN A 148 39.45 65.54 17.67
N GLN A 149 40.76 65.71 17.46
CA GLN A 149 41.69 64.60 17.17
C GLN A 149 41.72 63.52 18.27
N ARG A 150 41.62 63.92 19.55
CA ARG A 150 41.49 62.98 20.67
C ARG A 150 40.17 62.21 20.63
N HIS A 151 39.06 62.93 20.49
CA HIS A 151 37.73 62.34 20.36
C HIS A 151 37.68 61.33 19.21
N ASP A 152 38.17 61.70 18.04
CA ASP A 152 38.10 60.85 16.84
C ASP A 152 39.00 59.62 16.99
N ALA A 153 40.19 59.75 17.59
CA ALA A 153 41.05 58.62 17.92
C ALA A 153 40.47 57.71 19.04
N ASP A 154 39.68 58.24 19.97
CA ASP A 154 38.98 57.45 20.99
C ASP A 154 37.75 56.73 20.41
N VAL A 155 37.04 57.35 19.46
CA VAL A 155 36.00 56.69 18.64
C VAL A 155 36.59 55.59 17.78
N GLU A 156 37.75 55.79 17.15
CA GLU A 156 38.44 54.79 16.33
C GLU A 156 38.81 53.55 17.17
N LYS A 157 39.37 53.72 18.38
CA LYS A 157 39.62 52.62 19.34
C LYS A 157 38.34 51.85 19.72
N ILE A 158 37.22 52.55 19.88
CA ILE A 158 35.92 51.92 20.20
C ILE A 158 35.43 51.10 19.01
N LEU A 159 35.57 51.62 17.78
CA LEU A 159 35.23 50.90 16.56
C LEU A 159 36.11 49.67 16.35
N ASP A 160 37.43 49.79 16.50
CA ASP A 160 38.38 48.67 16.39
C ASP A 160 38.08 47.58 17.43
N ARG A 161 37.83 47.96 18.69
CA ARG A 161 37.41 47.01 19.72
C ARG A 161 36.10 46.31 19.35
N LYS A 162 35.09 47.04 18.87
CA LYS A 162 33.79 46.45 18.47
C LYS A 162 33.91 45.57 17.23
N ASN A 163 34.79 45.91 16.29
CA ASN A 163 35.12 45.07 15.13
C ASN A 163 35.81 43.77 15.58
N GLY A 164 36.71 43.84 16.57
CA GLY A 164 37.32 42.67 17.21
C GLY A 164 36.29 41.76 17.87
N GLU A 165 35.46 42.29 18.76
CA GLU A 165 34.37 41.55 19.42
C GLU A 165 33.41 40.91 18.38
N ILE A 166 33.17 41.57 17.24
CA ILE A 166 32.36 41.04 16.13
C ILE A 166 33.06 39.90 15.37
N GLU A 167 34.36 39.98 15.07
CA GLU A 167 35.08 38.88 14.40
C GLU A 167 35.35 37.69 15.33
N GLU A 168 35.51 37.91 16.63
CA GLU A 168 35.51 36.84 17.65
C GLU A 168 34.17 36.10 17.64
N MET A 169 33.04 36.81 17.71
CA MET A 169 31.71 36.20 17.61
C MET A 169 31.52 35.46 16.28
N LYS A 170 31.87 36.06 15.14
CA LYS A 170 31.79 35.39 13.82
C LYS A 170 32.64 34.12 13.77
N THR A 171 33.81 34.13 14.40
CA THR A 171 34.70 32.96 14.45
C THR A 171 34.12 31.86 15.33
N MET A 172 33.55 32.20 16.49
CA MET A 172 32.80 31.26 17.35
C MET A 172 31.59 30.65 16.65
N TYR A 173 30.81 31.45 15.89
CA TYR A 173 29.68 30.93 15.11
C TYR A 173 30.14 30.01 13.96
N ARG A 174 31.19 30.37 13.21
CA ARG A 174 31.79 29.52 12.17
C ARG A 174 32.30 28.19 12.76
N ALA A 175 32.92 28.22 13.95
CA ALA A 175 33.39 27.03 14.64
C ALA A 175 32.22 26.10 15.03
N LYS A 176 31.18 26.63 15.70
CA LYS A 176 30.00 25.84 16.07
C LYS A 176 29.21 25.32 14.86
N GLN A 177 29.14 26.09 13.77
CA GLN A 177 28.56 25.61 12.52
C GLN A 177 29.34 24.38 12.00
N LYS A 178 30.66 24.47 11.89
CA LYS A 178 31.52 23.35 11.47
C LYS A 178 31.41 22.13 12.39
N GLU A 179 31.34 22.33 13.71
CA GLU A 179 31.10 21.26 14.68
C GLU A 179 29.76 20.54 14.43
N SER A 180 28.71 21.29 14.10
CA SER A 180 27.39 20.73 13.78
C SER A 180 27.36 20.01 12.42
N GLU A 181 28.03 20.54 11.40
CA GLU A 181 28.19 19.90 10.08
C GLU A 181 28.98 18.59 10.20
N GLU A 182 30.06 18.59 10.98
CA GLU A 182 30.81 17.38 11.31
C GLU A 182 29.98 16.36 12.09
N LEU A 183 29.08 16.79 12.99
CA LEU A 183 28.16 15.89 13.70
C LEU A 183 27.14 15.27 12.73
N ILE A 184 26.52 16.09 11.87
CA ILE A 184 25.58 15.64 10.84
C ILE A 184 26.25 14.59 9.96
N HIS A 185 27.46 14.86 9.45
CA HIS A 185 28.17 13.90 8.60
C HIS A 185 28.54 12.58 9.33
N LYS A 186 28.84 12.65 10.63
CA LYS A 186 29.05 11.46 11.49
C LYS A 186 27.75 10.66 11.67
N LEU A 187 26.59 11.31 11.68
CA LEU A 187 25.26 10.67 11.77
C LEU A 187 24.82 10.08 10.41
N GLU A 188 25.00 10.81 9.31
CA GLU A 188 24.78 10.33 7.94
C GLU A 188 25.55 9.03 7.68
N LYS A 189 26.85 9.01 8.02
CA LYS A 189 27.70 7.82 7.83
C LYS A 189 27.25 6.62 8.67
N LYS A 190 26.67 6.86 9.86
CA LYS A 190 26.04 5.80 10.68
C LYS A 190 24.75 5.30 10.04
N ALA A 191 23.86 6.20 9.62
CA ALA A 191 22.62 5.85 8.93
C ALA A 191 22.88 5.03 7.66
N GLN A 192 23.85 5.44 6.84
CA GLN A 192 24.31 4.68 5.67
C GLN A 192 24.87 3.29 6.02
N SER A 193 25.44 3.11 7.22
CA SER A 193 25.90 1.78 7.65
C SER A 193 24.73 0.89 8.04
N VAL A 194 23.83 1.38 8.90
CA VAL A 194 22.62 0.66 9.31
C VAL A 194 21.74 0.33 8.11
N LEU A 195 21.65 1.20 7.09
CA LEU A 195 20.94 0.90 5.84
C LEU A 195 21.60 -0.24 5.04
N ARG A 196 22.93 -0.26 4.91
CA ARG A 196 23.66 -1.36 4.26
C ARG A 196 23.54 -2.67 5.03
N GLU A 197 23.62 -2.61 6.36
CA GLU A 197 23.45 -3.76 7.25
C GLU A 197 22.02 -4.31 7.15
N SER A 198 21.00 -3.45 7.15
CA SER A 198 19.60 -3.81 6.93
C SER A 198 19.38 -4.44 5.55
N GLN A 199 19.99 -3.90 4.50
CA GLN A 199 19.86 -4.47 3.15
C GLN A 199 20.46 -5.88 3.08
N VAL A 200 21.65 -6.11 3.65
CA VAL A 200 22.26 -7.45 3.72
C VAL A 200 21.40 -8.43 4.52
N ILE A 201 20.72 -7.98 5.57
CA ILE A 201 19.74 -8.78 6.32
C ILE A 201 18.52 -9.13 5.45
N CYS A 202 17.97 -8.17 4.68
CA CYS A 202 16.88 -8.41 3.75
C CYS A 202 17.28 -9.44 2.67
N GLU A 203 18.40 -9.23 1.97
CA GLU A 203 18.91 -10.16 0.95
C GLU A 203 19.20 -11.56 1.52
N SER A 204 19.64 -11.66 2.78
CA SER A 204 19.83 -12.94 3.48
C SER A 204 18.51 -13.63 3.78
N LYS A 205 17.48 -12.88 4.19
CA LYS A 205 16.14 -13.41 4.46
C LYS A 205 15.39 -13.82 3.19
N GLU A 206 15.55 -13.07 2.10
CA GLU A 206 15.02 -13.42 0.78
C GLU A 206 15.63 -14.74 0.27
N LYS A 207 16.95 -14.93 0.44
CA LYS A 207 17.62 -16.21 0.12
C LYS A 207 17.07 -17.38 0.95
N GLN A 208 16.89 -17.19 2.26
CA GLN A 208 16.26 -18.20 3.14
C GLN A 208 14.81 -18.52 2.71
N ILE A 209 14.02 -17.53 2.31
CA ILE A 209 12.66 -17.72 1.80
C ILE A 209 12.68 -18.47 0.45
N ALA A 210 13.61 -18.16 -0.44
CA ALA A 210 13.76 -18.85 -1.72
C ALA A 210 14.20 -20.32 -1.56
N GLU A 211 15.12 -20.60 -0.63
CA GLU A 211 15.53 -21.96 -0.26
C GLU A 211 14.37 -22.76 0.35
N LEU A 212 13.62 -22.18 1.29
CA LEU A 212 12.45 -22.82 1.88
C LEU A 212 11.34 -23.09 0.85
N LYS A 213 11.08 -22.17 -0.08
CA LYS A 213 10.16 -22.40 -1.21
C LYS A 213 10.63 -23.56 -2.08
N LYS A 214 11.90 -23.57 -2.50
CA LYS A 214 12.47 -24.66 -3.29
C LYS A 214 12.36 -26.03 -2.60
N MET A 215 12.57 -26.09 -1.28
CA MET A 215 12.38 -27.31 -0.50
C MET A 215 10.90 -27.75 -0.43
N LEU A 216 9.97 -26.79 -0.27
CA LEU A 216 8.53 -27.04 -0.34
C LEU A 216 8.14 -27.62 -1.72
N ASP A 217 8.55 -26.95 -2.80
CA ASP A 217 8.24 -27.34 -4.19
C ASP A 217 8.78 -28.75 -4.48
N GLN A 218 10.02 -29.04 -4.08
CA GLN A 218 10.62 -30.37 -4.20
C GLN A 218 9.87 -31.44 -3.38
N SER A 219 9.35 -31.10 -2.20
CA SER A 219 8.52 -32.03 -1.40
C SER A 219 7.13 -32.26 -2.01
N ALA A 220 6.53 -31.23 -2.63
CA ALA A 220 5.25 -31.35 -3.31
C ALA A 220 5.39 -32.19 -4.58
N ASP A 221 6.46 -31.99 -5.36
CA ASP A 221 6.79 -32.82 -6.51
C ASP A 221 7.09 -34.27 -6.10
N SER A 222 7.84 -34.53 -5.02
CA SER A 222 8.10 -35.91 -4.59
C SER A 222 6.82 -36.62 -4.13
N LEU A 223 5.96 -35.95 -3.35
CA LEU A 223 4.66 -36.47 -2.93
C LEU A 223 3.74 -36.74 -4.15
N LYS A 224 3.70 -35.81 -5.12
CA LYS A 224 2.95 -35.98 -6.36
C LYS A 224 3.45 -37.20 -7.15
N ASN A 225 4.75 -37.34 -7.34
CA ASN A 225 5.36 -38.50 -8.00
C ASN A 225 5.04 -39.82 -7.28
N GLU A 226 4.91 -39.83 -5.95
CA GLU A 226 4.42 -41.01 -5.21
C GLU A 226 2.95 -41.32 -5.47
N TRP A 227 2.07 -40.30 -5.49
CA TRP A 227 0.65 -40.49 -5.78
C TRP A 227 0.41 -40.93 -7.23
N GLU A 228 1.16 -40.39 -8.19
CA GLU A 228 1.13 -40.84 -9.59
C GLU A 228 1.60 -42.31 -9.71
N LYS A 229 2.66 -42.71 -9.00
CA LYS A 229 3.08 -44.12 -8.92
C LYS A 229 2.03 -45.04 -8.28
N LYS A 230 1.39 -44.60 -7.18
CA LYS A 230 0.30 -45.35 -6.52
C LYS A 230 -0.90 -45.52 -7.46
N LEU A 231 -1.26 -44.47 -8.20
CA LEU A 231 -2.32 -44.50 -9.22
C LEU A 231 -1.98 -45.48 -10.37
N HIS A 232 -0.77 -45.39 -10.94
CA HIS A 232 -0.34 -46.31 -11.99
C HIS A 232 -0.28 -47.78 -11.52
N ALA A 233 0.17 -48.02 -10.29
CA ALA A 233 0.16 -49.36 -9.69
C ALA A 233 -1.28 -49.91 -9.57
N ALA A 234 -2.21 -49.15 -8.98
CA ALA A 234 -3.61 -49.56 -8.83
C ALA A 234 -4.33 -49.76 -10.17
N VAL A 235 -4.01 -48.95 -11.19
CA VAL A 235 -4.52 -49.17 -12.56
C VAL A 235 -3.98 -50.47 -13.15
N THR A 236 -2.69 -50.74 -13.01
CA THR A 236 -2.05 -51.98 -13.49
C THR A 236 -2.62 -53.22 -12.78
N GLU A 237 -2.89 -53.12 -11.47
CA GLU A 237 -3.50 -54.17 -10.65
C GLU A 237 -4.93 -54.47 -11.12
N MET A 238 -5.79 -53.45 -11.29
CA MET A 238 -7.14 -53.63 -11.85
C MET A 238 -7.13 -54.18 -13.29
N GLU A 239 -6.15 -53.82 -14.12
CA GLU A 239 -6.01 -54.38 -15.47
C GLU A 239 -5.60 -55.85 -15.43
N GLN A 240 -4.73 -56.25 -14.50
CA GLN A 240 -4.37 -57.66 -14.28
C GLN A 240 -5.54 -58.47 -13.70
N GLU A 241 -6.28 -57.95 -12.72
CA GLU A 241 -7.49 -58.59 -12.17
C GLU A 241 -8.54 -58.82 -13.28
N LYS A 242 -8.78 -57.80 -14.11
CA LYS A 242 -9.66 -57.90 -15.28
C LYS A 242 -9.19 -58.96 -16.27
N PHE A 243 -7.88 -59.07 -16.51
CA PHE A 243 -7.31 -60.11 -17.38
C PHE A 243 -7.51 -61.51 -16.80
N GLU A 244 -7.20 -61.73 -15.52
CA GLU A 244 -7.42 -63.03 -14.85
C GLU A 244 -8.92 -63.40 -14.77
N LEU A 245 -9.82 -62.42 -14.61
CA LEU A 245 -11.27 -62.63 -14.72
C LEU A 245 -11.70 -63.07 -16.13
N GLN A 246 -11.16 -62.45 -17.19
CA GLN A 246 -11.44 -62.84 -18.58
C GLN A 246 -10.86 -64.23 -18.91
N LYS A 247 -9.66 -64.53 -18.42
CA LYS A 247 -9.01 -65.83 -18.55
C LYS A 247 -9.83 -66.91 -17.84
N LYS A 248 -10.20 -66.72 -16.58
CA LYS A 248 -11.06 -67.65 -15.81
C LYS A 248 -12.44 -67.85 -16.45
N HIS A 249 -13.03 -66.82 -17.02
CA HIS A 249 -14.27 -66.94 -17.79
C HIS A 249 -14.09 -67.80 -19.05
N THR A 250 -12.92 -67.72 -19.70
CA THR A 250 -12.56 -68.54 -20.87
C THR A 250 -12.30 -70.00 -20.47
N GLU A 251 -11.58 -70.23 -19.36
CA GLU A 251 -11.32 -71.54 -18.77
C GLU A 251 -12.65 -72.25 -18.39
N ASN A 252 -13.57 -71.54 -17.71
CA ASN A 252 -14.91 -72.06 -17.39
C ASN A 252 -15.71 -72.48 -18.65
N ILE A 253 -15.59 -71.74 -19.75
CA ILE A 253 -16.23 -72.09 -21.04
C ILE A 253 -15.58 -73.34 -21.64
N GLN A 254 -14.25 -73.47 -21.54
CA GLN A 254 -13.53 -74.66 -22.00
C GLN A 254 -13.93 -75.90 -21.20
N GLU A 255 -14.02 -75.83 -19.87
CA GLU A 255 -14.52 -76.95 -19.04
C GLU A 255 -15.96 -77.35 -19.40
N LEU A 256 -16.86 -76.39 -19.64
CA LEU A 256 -18.25 -76.67 -20.05
C LEU A 256 -18.35 -77.31 -21.44
N LEU A 257 -17.47 -76.92 -22.37
CA LEU A 257 -17.37 -77.56 -23.69
C LEU A 257 -16.79 -78.97 -23.55
N GLU A 258 -15.80 -79.18 -22.69
CA GLU A 258 -15.17 -80.48 -22.49
C GLU A 258 -16.12 -81.49 -21.80
N ASP A 259 -16.86 -81.10 -20.76
CA ASP A 259 -17.93 -81.94 -20.18
C ASP A 259 -19.01 -82.28 -21.22
N THR A 260 -19.40 -81.29 -22.03
CA THR A 260 -20.37 -81.51 -23.12
C THR A 260 -19.84 -82.51 -24.15
N ASN A 261 -18.56 -82.40 -24.55
CA ASN A 261 -17.90 -83.32 -25.46
C ASN A 261 -17.77 -84.74 -24.89
N ILE A 262 -17.38 -84.87 -23.62
CA ILE A 262 -17.29 -86.15 -22.90
C ILE A 262 -18.68 -86.81 -22.82
N ARG A 263 -19.73 -86.03 -22.55
CA ARG A 263 -21.11 -86.52 -22.46
C ARG A 263 -21.68 -86.90 -23.83
N LEU A 264 -21.31 -86.18 -24.91
CA LEU A 264 -21.59 -86.54 -26.29
C LEU A 264 -20.90 -87.85 -26.67
N ALA A 265 -19.59 -87.96 -26.49
CA ALA A 265 -18.81 -89.17 -26.82
C ALA A 265 -19.31 -90.41 -26.05
N LYS A 266 -19.74 -90.25 -24.80
CA LYS A 266 -20.40 -91.32 -24.04
C LYS A 266 -21.75 -91.72 -24.66
N MET A 267 -22.59 -90.75 -25.03
CA MET A 267 -23.88 -91.02 -25.67
C MET A 267 -23.72 -91.68 -27.06
N GLU A 268 -22.70 -91.28 -27.83
CA GLU A 268 -22.31 -91.92 -29.08
C GLU A 268 -21.84 -93.36 -28.87
N ALA A 269 -21.03 -93.62 -27.84
CA ALA A 269 -20.62 -94.98 -27.47
C ALA A 269 -21.82 -95.86 -27.05
N GLU A 270 -22.75 -95.33 -26.26
CA GLU A 270 -24.00 -96.02 -25.88
C GLU A 270 -24.92 -96.28 -27.08
N TYR A 271 -25.01 -95.33 -28.02
CA TYR A 271 -25.76 -95.51 -29.27
C TYR A 271 -25.11 -96.56 -30.19
N ASN A 272 -23.80 -96.50 -30.38
CA ASN A 272 -23.04 -97.47 -31.18
C ASN A 272 -23.12 -98.87 -30.59
N ALA A 273 -23.05 -99.02 -29.26
CA ALA A 273 -23.28 -100.29 -28.58
C ALA A 273 -24.70 -100.84 -28.80
N ARG A 274 -25.73 -99.97 -28.77
CA ARG A 274 -27.10 -100.36 -29.13
C ARG A 274 -27.22 -100.78 -30.60
N SER A 275 -26.60 -100.04 -31.54
CA SER A 275 -26.58 -100.42 -32.96
C SER A 275 -25.97 -101.80 -33.16
N GLN A 276 -24.78 -102.03 -32.62
CA GLN A 276 -24.09 -103.32 -32.69
C GLN A 276 -24.90 -104.46 -32.07
N ALA A 277 -25.57 -104.23 -30.94
CA ALA A 277 -26.48 -105.21 -30.34
C ALA A 277 -27.67 -105.51 -31.26
N THR A 278 -28.30 -104.49 -31.87
CA THR A 278 -29.38 -104.74 -32.84
C THR A 278 -28.89 -105.49 -34.08
N GLU A 279 -27.73 -105.14 -34.63
CA GLU A 279 -27.12 -105.88 -35.75
C GLU A 279 -26.76 -107.33 -35.40
N GLN A 280 -26.36 -107.61 -34.15
CA GLN A 280 -26.14 -108.97 -33.67
C GLN A 280 -27.46 -109.74 -33.65
N THR A 281 -28.53 -109.17 -33.07
CA THR A 281 -29.85 -109.82 -33.10
C THR A 281 -30.38 -110.04 -34.52
N VAL A 282 -30.18 -109.09 -35.45
CA VAL A 282 -30.54 -109.26 -36.86
C VAL A 282 -29.76 -110.40 -37.50
N ARG A 283 -28.45 -110.50 -37.26
CA ARG A 283 -27.62 -111.62 -37.73
C ARG A 283 -28.05 -112.97 -37.15
N GLU A 284 -28.48 -113.02 -35.89
CA GLU A 284 -29.08 -114.23 -35.30
C GLU A 284 -30.42 -114.57 -35.94
N LEU A 285 -31.30 -113.59 -36.17
CA LEU A 285 -32.56 -113.79 -36.88
C LEU A 285 -32.33 -114.32 -38.31
N GLU A 286 -31.40 -113.74 -39.06
CA GLU A 286 -31.00 -114.23 -40.38
C GLU A 286 -30.47 -115.67 -40.33
N LEU A 287 -29.65 -116.01 -39.34
CA LEU A 287 -29.11 -117.37 -39.19
C LEU A 287 -30.24 -118.37 -38.92
N ARG A 288 -31.20 -118.02 -38.05
CA ARG A 288 -32.39 -118.85 -37.79
C ARG A 288 -33.28 -118.99 -39.02
N VAL A 289 -33.46 -117.93 -39.81
CA VAL A 289 -34.22 -117.98 -41.08
C VAL A 289 -33.50 -118.87 -42.11
N LYS A 290 -32.17 -118.78 -42.22
CA LYS A 290 -31.36 -119.67 -43.08
C LYS A 290 -31.48 -121.14 -42.63
N GLN A 291 -31.40 -121.40 -41.33
CA GLN A 291 -31.60 -122.75 -40.76
C GLN A 291 -33.01 -123.30 -41.06
N GLN A 292 -34.05 -122.51 -40.82
CA GLN A 292 -35.44 -122.89 -41.11
C GLN A 292 -35.67 -123.11 -42.61
N SER A 293 -35.02 -122.34 -43.49
CA SER A 293 -35.09 -122.55 -44.94
C SER A 293 -34.47 -123.89 -45.34
N MET A 294 -33.29 -124.24 -44.80
CA MET A 294 -32.67 -125.56 -45.04
C MET A 294 -33.53 -126.72 -44.51
N GLU A 295 -34.25 -126.52 -43.39
CA GLU A 295 -35.19 -127.52 -42.86
C GLU A 295 -36.44 -127.66 -43.73
N VAL A 296 -36.96 -126.56 -44.29
CA VAL A 296 -38.06 -126.56 -45.27
C VAL A 296 -37.64 -127.23 -46.58
N GLU A 297 -36.42 -126.99 -47.07
CA GLU A 297 -35.84 -127.66 -48.24
C GLU A 297 -35.64 -129.16 -48.00
N LYS A 298 -35.08 -129.55 -46.86
CA LYS A 298 -34.96 -130.96 -46.43
C LYS A 298 -36.32 -131.64 -46.33
N GLY A 299 -37.33 -130.95 -45.77
CA GLY A 299 -38.72 -131.40 -45.77
C GLY A 299 -39.31 -131.52 -47.19
N SER A 300 -38.88 -130.65 -48.12
CA SER A 300 -39.28 -130.71 -49.53
C SER A 300 -38.68 -131.91 -50.25
N ALA A 301 -37.37 -132.17 -50.07
CA ALA A 301 -36.70 -133.34 -50.60
C ALA A 301 -37.32 -134.65 -50.05
N LEU A 302 -37.70 -134.68 -48.77
CA LEU A 302 -38.45 -135.81 -48.18
C LEU A 302 -39.84 -135.98 -48.82
N ARG A 303 -40.61 -134.91 -49.01
CA ARG A 303 -41.90 -134.97 -49.75
C ARG A 303 -41.72 -135.45 -51.18
N GLN A 304 -40.67 -135.00 -51.88
CA GLN A 304 -40.36 -135.44 -53.24
C GLN A 304 -39.98 -136.92 -53.28
N LYS A 305 -39.16 -137.40 -52.33
CA LYS A 305 -38.79 -138.82 -52.20
C LYS A 305 -40.01 -139.70 -51.93
N VAL A 306 -40.88 -139.30 -50.99
CA VAL A 306 -42.16 -140.02 -50.72
C VAL A 306 -43.09 -140.00 -51.95
N THR A 307 -43.09 -138.92 -52.73
CA THR A 307 -43.85 -138.86 -54.00
C THR A 307 -43.27 -139.80 -55.06
N GLN A 308 -41.95 -139.96 -55.10
CA GLN A 308 -41.24 -140.86 -56.01
C GLN A 308 -41.42 -142.33 -55.61
N GLU A 309 -41.40 -142.63 -54.30
CA GLU A 309 -41.74 -143.94 -53.73
C GLU A 309 -43.22 -144.28 -53.97
N LYS A 310 -44.12 -143.31 -53.82
CA LYS A 310 -45.54 -143.45 -54.20
C LYS A 310 -45.69 -143.78 -55.69
N ALA A 311 -44.97 -143.09 -56.57
CA ALA A 311 -45.00 -143.40 -58.01
C ALA A 311 -44.43 -144.80 -58.32
N GLN A 312 -43.40 -145.25 -57.61
CA GLN A 312 -42.90 -146.62 -57.71
C GLN A 312 -43.92 -147.67 -57.22
N LEU A 313 -44.66 -147.38 -56.15
CA LEU A 313 -45.76 -148.23 -55.68
C LEU A 313 -46.94 -148.22 -56.66
N GLU A 314 -47.26 -147.09 -57.30
CA GLU A 314 -48.27 -147.00 -58.36
C GLU A 314 -47.84 -147.80 -59.61
N ILE A 315 -46.55 -147.81 -59.95
CA ILE A 315 -45.98 -148.67 -61.01
C ILE A 315 -46.04 -150.15 -60.61
N HIS A 316 -45.75 -150.52 -59.36
CA HIS A 316 -45.91 -151.89 -58.88
C HIS A 316 -47.38 -152.34 -58.87
N ILE A 317 -48.31 -151.47 -58.49
CA ILE A 317 -49.76 -151.74 -58.58
C ILE A 317 -50.16 -151.94 -60.05
N ALA A 318 -49.62 -151.15 -60.99
CA ALA A 318 -49.86 -151.33 -62.42
C ALA A 318 -49.26 -152.64 -62.96
N SER A 319 -48.04 -153.03 -62.53
CA SER A 319 -47.41 -154.33 -62.89
C SER A 319 -48.25 -155.49 -62.39
N ILE A 320 -48.62 -155.48 -61.10
CA ILE A 320 -49.47 -156.51 -60.49
C ILE A 320 -50.85 -156.54 -61.16
N SER A 321 -51.40 -155.39 -61.60
CA SER A 321 -52.67 -155.33 -62.33
C SER A 321 -52.57 -155.92 -63.74
N ALA A 322 -51.43 -155.77 -64.42
CA ALA A 322 -51.17 -156.40 -65.71
C ALA A 322 -50.94 -157.92 -65.57
N GLU A 323 -50.18 -158.33 -64.55
CA GLU A 323 -49.96 -159.73 -64.18
C GLU A 323 -51.26 -160.44 -63.73
N LEU A 324 -52.28 -159.69 -63.30
CA LEU A 324 -53.63 -160.19 -62.97
C LEU A 324 -54.56 -160.37 -64.18
N GLN A 325 -54.14 -159.99 -65.39
CA GLN A 325 -55.02 -159.97 -66.57
C GLN A 325 -54.75 -161.08 -67.61
N GLU A 326 -53.74 -161.93 -67.41
CA GLU A 326 -53.51 -163.13 -68.23
C GLU A 326 -53.42 -164.43 -67.39
N VAL A 327 -53.86 -165.55 -67.99
CA VAL A 327 -53.81 -166.93 -67.45
C VAL A 327 -54.83 -167.33 -66.36
N HIS A 328 -56.12 -166.98 -66.51
CA HIS A 328 -57.23 -167.96 -66.33
C HIS A 328 -58.60 -167.52 -66.90
N ILE A 329 -59.48 -168.39 -67.43
CA ILE A 329 -59.37 -169.23 -68.65
C ILE A 329 -60.78 -169.77 -69.06
N THR A 330 -61.17 -169.58 -70.34
CA THR A 330 -62.20 -170.29 -71.17
C THR A 330 -63.69 -170.51 -70.75
N THR A 331 -64.58 -170.42 -71.75
CA THR A 331 -65.86 -171.18 -72.01
C THR A 331 -67.05 -171.07 -71.02
N THR A 332 -68.27 -170.60 -71.37
CA THR A 332 -69.22 -171.14 -72.39
C THR A 332 -70.53 -170.29 -72.50
N HIS A 333 -71.27 -170.40 -73.61
CA HIS A 333 -72.72 -170.08 -73.73
C HIS A 333 -73.57 -171.37 -73.55
N PRO A 334 -74.90 -171.30 -73.28
CA PRO A 334 -75.93 -171.15 -74.34
C PRO A 334 -77.14 -170.28 -73.85
N HIS A 335 -78.36 -170.22 -74.40
CA HIS A 335 -79.04 -170.85 -75.57
C HIS A 335 -80.21 -169.95 -76.07
N ASP A 336 -80.56 -170.00 -77.35
CA ASP A 336 -81.77 -169.37 -77.93
C ASP A 336 -83.01 -170.29 -77.91
N LEU A 337 -84.21 -169.75 -78.19
CA LEU A 337 -85.32 -170.48 -78.83
C LEU A 337 -86.48 -169.53 -79.22
N MET A 338 -86.82 -169.46 -80.52
CA MET A 338 -88.02 -170.15 -81.02
C MET A 338 -88.02 -170.18 -82.56
N GLU A 339 -87.76 -171.37 -83.12
CA GLU A 339 -88.20 -171.76 -84.46
C GLU A 339 -89.65 -172.25 -84.34
N ASP A 340 -90.54 -171.89 -85.27
CA ASP A 340 -91.89 -172.46 -85.33
C ASP A 340 -92.50 -172.40 -86.74
N PHE A 341 -93.44 -173.30 -86.99
CA PHE A 341 -94.23 -173.44 -88.23
C PHE A 341 -93.45 -173.72 -89.52
N GLU A 342 -92.54 -174.68 -89.38
CA GLU A 342 -92.37 -175.74 -90.36
C GLU A 342 -93.72 -176.19 -91.00
N LYS A 343 -93.72 -176.30 -92.34
CA LYS A 343 -94.60 -177.11 -93.21
C LYS A 343 -96.06 -177.29 -92.73
N THR A 344 -96.92 -176.41 -93.24
CA THR A 344 -98.35 -176.66 -93.43
C THR A 344 -98.67 -178.09 -93.85
N VAL A 345 -99.75 -178.64 -93.25
CA VAL A 345 -100.53 -179.75 -93.82
C VAL A 345 -99.83 -181.13 -93.85
N ALA A 346 -99.06 -181.41 -92.80
CA ALA A 346 -99.13 -182.73 -92.13
C ALA A 346 -100.30 -182.79 -91.10
N GLN A 347 -101.30 -181.91 -91.27
CA GLN A 347 -102.52 -181.84 -90.46
C GLN A 347 -103.23 -183.20 -90.38
N LEU A 348 -104.01 -183.39 -89.30
CA LEU A 348 -104.83 -184.57 -89.02
C LEU A 348 -104.11 -185.81 -88.45
N LYS A 349 -103.26 -185.58 -87.44
CA LYS A 349 -103.34 -186.36 -86.18
C LYS A 349 -103.71 -185.49 -84.97
N GLN A 350 -104.69 -184.60 -85.21
CA GLN A 350 -105.32 -183.65 -84.31
C GLN A 350 -106.19 -184.35 -83.22
N GLN A 351 -105.61 -185.25 -82.42
CA GLN A 351 -106.33 -186.03 -81.39
C GLN A 351 -105.55 -186.28 -80.09
N LEU A 352 -104.43 -185.58 -79.84
CA LEU A 352 -103.60 -185.77 -78.63
C LEU A 352 -103.34 -184.50 -77.78
N LEU A 353 -103.80 -183.32 -78.22
CA LEU A 353 -103.34 -182.03 -77.70
C LEU A 353 -104.25 -181.33 -76.68
N ASP A 354 -105.50 -181.77 -76.51
CA ASP A 354 -106.52 -181.07 -75.69
C ASP A 354 -106.25 -181.10 -74.16
N SER A 355 -105.20 -181.80 -73.72
CA SER A 355 -104.84 -181.98 -72.31
C SER A 355 -103.91 -180.90 -71.73
N GLU A 356 -103.05 -180.26 -72.52
CA GLU A 356 -102.00 -179.36 -71.98
C GLU A 356 -102.44 -177.92 -71.76
N HIS A 357 -103.32 -177.39 -72.61
CA HIS A 357 -103.60 -175.95 -72.68
C HIS A 357 -104.10 -175.35 -71.34
N ARG A 358 -104.74 -176.17 -70.50
CA ARG A 358 -105.34 -175.76 -69.22
C ARG A 358 -104.33 -175.41 -68.12
N ARG A 359 -103.03 -175.68 -68.30
CA ARG A 359 -101.99 -175.41 -67.27
C ARG A 359 -101.26 -174.06 -67.43
N HIS A 360 -101.29 -173.44 -68.61
CA HIS A 360 -100.32 -172.39 -68.95
C HIS A 360 -100.74 -170.96 -68.56
N GLN A 361 -102.03 -170.70 -68.34
CA GLN A 361 -102.57 -169.34 -68.25
C GLN A 361 -102.35 -168.65 -66.88
N GLN A 362 -102.11 -169.41 -65.81
CA GLN A 362 -102.12 -168.89 -64.43
C GLN A 362 -100.79 -168.22 -63.99
N VAL A 363 -99.68 -168.44 -64.70
CA VAL A 363 -98.33 -168.05 -64.24
C VAL A 363 -97.99 -166.58 -64.54
N ARG A 364 -98.45 -166.02 -65.67
CA ARG A 364 -97.95 -164.72 -66.18
C ARG A 364 -98.36 -163.50 -65.36
N VAL A 365 -99.44 -163.56 -64.59
CA VAL A 365 -99.99 -162.39 -63.86
C VAL A 365 -99.13 -162.01 -62.64
N LEU A 366 -98.55 -162.99 -61.94
CA LEU A 366 -97.81 -162.76 -60.69
C LEU A 366 -96.44 -162.09 -60.87
N ALA A 367 -95.81 -162.25 -62.05
CA ALA A 367 -94.47 -161.71 -62.31
C ALA A 367 -94.45 -160.17 -62.31
N ILE A 368 -95.39 -159.56 -63.06
CA ILE A 368 -95.41 -158.12 -63.35
C ILE A 368 -95.62 -157.27 -62.08
N GLN A 369 -96.43 -157.75 -61.12
CA GLN A 369 -96.63 -157.04 -59.85
C GLN A 369 -95.35 -156.95 -59.01
N SER A 370 -94.47 -157.98 -59.04
CA SER A 370 -93.23 -157.95 -58.25
C SER A 370 -92.19 -156.97 -58.79
N GLU A 371 -92.23 -156.67 -60.10
CA GLU A 371 -91.27 -155.78 -60.76
C GLU A 371 -91.51 -154.31 -60.35
N ALA A 372 -92.77 -153.86 -60.44
CA ALA A 372 -93.15 -152.49 -60.14
C ALA A 372 -92.94 -152.09 -58.67
N GLU A 373 -93.07 -153.04 -57.73
CA GLU A 373 -92.76 -152.77 -56.32
C GLU A 373 -91.24 -152.55 -56.09
N LYS A 374 -90.37 -153.33 -56.76
CA LYS A 374 -88.91 -153.16 -56.64
C LYS A 374 -88.47 -151.76 -57.02
N GLU A 375 -88.90 -151.27 -58.19
CA GLU A 375 -88.58 -149.91 -58.66
C GLU A 375 -89.05 -148.83 -57.68
N ARG A 376 -90.27 -149.00 -57.12
CA ARG A 376 -90.83 -148.08 -56.14
C ARG A 376 -90.04 -148.05 -54.82
N THR A 377 -89.47 -149.18 -54.38
CA THR A 377 -88.52 -149.17 -53.24
C THR A 377 -87.19 -148.49 -53.60
N GLU A 378 -86.75 -148.59 -54.85
CA GLU A 378 -85.48 -148.02 -55.29
C GLU A 378 -85.53 -146.49 -55.41
N ALA A 379 -86.59 -145.95 -55.98
CA ALA A 379 -86.81 -144.51 -56.03
C ALA A 379 -86.79 -143.89 -54.61
N LYS A 380 -87.48 -144.53 -53.64
CA LYS A 380 -87.45 -144.12 -52.23
C LYS A 380 -86.04 -144.21 -51.61
N ARG A 381 -85.28 -145.29 -51.89
CA ARG A 381 -83.88 -145.44 -51.45
C ARG A 381 -82.94 -144.38 -52.04
N LYS A 382 -83.24 -143.84 -53.23
CA LYS A 382 -82.45 -142.78 -53.87
C LYS A 382 -82.78 -141.39 -53.30
N ILE A 383 -84.06 -141.10 -53.02
CA ILE A 383 -84.49 -139.83 -52.39
C ILE A 383 -83.88 -139.66 -50.99
N ALA A 384 -84.02 -140.67 -50.11
CA ALA A 384 -83.52 -140.59 -48.73
C ALA A 384 -82.02 -140.25 -48.65
N LYS A 385 -81.21 -140.85 -49.53
CA LYS A 385 -79.76 -140.60 -49.62
C LYS A 385 -79.41 -139.15 -50.02
N LEU A 386 -80.24 -138.50 -50.83
CA LEU A 386 -80.03 -137.10 -51.22
C LEU A 386 -80.43 -136.14 -50.10
N GLU A 387 -81.47 -136.47 -49.34
CA GLU A 387 -81.83 -135.71 -48.14
C GLU A 387 -80.78 -135.83 -47.04
N ASP A 388 -80.21 -137.02 -46.82
CA ASP A 388 -79.11 -137.23 -45.86
C ASP A 388 -77.84 -136.47 -46.28
N ALA A 389 -77.53 -136.46 -47.58
CA ALA A 389 -76.41 -135.68 -48.11
C ALA A 389 -76.62 -134.16 -47.93
N LEU A 390 -77.84 -133.65 -48.14
CA LEU A 390 -78.17 -132.24 -47.86
C LEU A 390 -78.00 -131.91 -46.38
N ARG A 391 -78.56 -132.73 -45.47
CA ARG A 391 -78.45 -132.54 -44.01
C ARG A 391 -77.00 -132.47 -43.52
N GLU A 392 -76.10 -133.31 -44.06
CA GLU A 392 -74.67 -133.25 -43.71
C GLU A 392 -73.98 -132.01 -44.29
N MET A 393 -74.30 -131.60 -45.53
CA MET A 393 -73.71 -130.39 -46.14
C MET A 393 -74.17 -129.10 -45.42
N GLU A 394 -75.43 -129.02 -45.01
CA GLU A 394 -75.95 -127.93 -44.16
C GLU A 394 -75.22 -127.91 -42.80
N SER A 395 -75.06 -129.07 -42.16
CA SER A 395 -74.35 -129.19 -40.90
C SER A 395 -72.86 -128.83 -41.01
N GLN A 396 -72.19 -129.14 -42.13
CA GLN A 396 -70.81 -128.69 -42.39
C GLN A 396 -70.73 -127.17 -42.59
N LEU A 397 -71.71 -126.57 -43.25
CA LEU A 397 -71.75 -125.13 -43.50
C LEU A 397 -71.98 -124.35 -42.19
N ASP A 398 -72.83 -124.84 -41.29
CA ASP A 398 -72.99 -124.23 -39.96
C ASP A 398 -71.80 -124.50 -39.03
N ARG A 399 -71.14 -125.66 -39.11
CA ARG A 399 -69.82 -125.90 -38.47
C ARG A 399 -68.77 -124.87 -38.93
N ALA A 400 -68.73 -124.56 -40.24
CA ALA A 400 -67.81 -123.57 -40.80
C ALA A 400 -68.15 -122.12 -40.37
N ARG A 401 -69.44 -121.75 -40.36
CA ARG A 401 -69.89 -120.44 -39.85
C ARG A 401 -69.54 -120.25 -38.38
N GLU A 402 -69.68 -121.30 -37.58
CA GLU A 402 -69.40 -121.24 -36.14
C GLU A 402 -67.90 -121.14 -35.86
N SER A 403 -67.05 -121.88 -36.58
CA SER A 403 -65.59 -121.71 -36.47
C SER A 403 -65.13 -120.32 -36.93
N GLN A 404 -65.76 -119.75 -37.96
CA GLN A 404 -65.50 -118.36 -38.39
C GLN A 404 -65.91 -117.33 -37.32
N ARG A 405 -67.07 -117.51 -36.66
CA ARG A 405 -67.49 -116.65 -35.54
C ARG A 405 -66.49 -116.70 -34.38
N GLN A 406 -66.00 -117.89 -34.03
CA GLN A 406 -65.01 -118.08 -32.97
C GLN A 406 -63.66 -117.43 -33.33
N GLN A 407 -63.21 -117.52 -34.59
CA GLN A 407 -62.02 -116.82 -35.07
C GLN A 407 -62.15 -115.29 -34.99
N ILE A 408 -63.31 -114.73 -35.36
CA ILE A 408 -63.56 -113.28 -35.25
C ILE A 408 -63.52 -112.85 -33.78
N GLN A 409 -64.23 -113.54 -32.89
CA GLN A 409 -64.21 -113.24 -31.45
C GLN A 409 -62.80 -113.33 -30.84
N GLN A 410 -62.00 -114.32 -31.26
CA GLN A 410 -60.61 -114.47 -30.82
C GLN A 410 -59.72 -113.32 -31.33
N ALA A 411 -59.93 -112.86 -32.56
CA ALA A 411 -59.22 -111.72 -33.15
C ALA A 411 -59.60 -110.40 -32.46
N ASP A 412 -60.89 -110.14 -32.22
CA ASP A 412 -61.39 -108.95 -31.52
C ASP A 412 -60.84 -108.89 -30.09
N MET A 413 -60.84 -110.03 -29.37
CA MET A 413 -60.23 -110.13 -28.04
C MET A 413 -58.73 -109.83 -28.05
N ALA A 414 -57.99 -110.28 -29.07
CA ALA A 414 -56.56 -110.02 -29.20
C ALA A 414 -56.28 -108.55 -29.54
N LEU A 415 -57.08 -107.93 -30.42
CA LEU A 415 -56.98 -106.51 -30.77
C LEU A 415 -57.27 -105.61 -29.56
N GLU A 416 -58.30 -105.90 -28.78
CA GLU A 416 -58.66 -105.08 -27.63
C GLU A 416 -57.70 -105.29 -26.43
N GLN A 417 -57.00 -106.43 -26.36
CA GLN A 417 -55.84 -106.62 -25.47
C GLN A 417 -54.64 -105.78 -25.94
N PHE A 418 -54.28 -105.84 -27.22
CA PHE A 418 -53.17 -105.07 -27.78
C PHE A 418 -53.40 -103.56 -27.65
N LYS A 419 -54.61 -103.08 -27.94
CA LYS A 419 -55.01 -101.68 -27.75
C LYS A 419 -54.82 -101.23 -26.29
N LYS A 420 -55.31 -101.97 -25.31
CA LYS A 420 -55.11 -101.68 -23.88
C LYS A 420 -53.63 -101.69 -23.48
N GLN A 421 -52.84 -102.58 -24.06
CA GLN A 421 -51.39 -102.62 -23.83
C GLN A 421 -50.69 -101.37 -24.42
N VAL A 422 -51.10 -100.91 -25.60
CA VAL A 422 -50.61 -99.67 -26.22
C VAL A 422 -51.04 -98.46 -25.40
N GLU A 423 -52.31 -98.37 -25.02
CA GLU A 423 -52.88 -97.32 -24.15
C GLU A 423 -52.05 -97.21 -22.86
N LEU A 424 -51.95 -98.29 -22.07
CA LEU A 424 -51.14 -98.35 -20.83
C LEU A 424 -49.66 -98.00 -21.05
N SER A 425 -49.06 -98.43 -22.18
CA SER A 425 -47.66 -98.10 -22.48
C SER A 425 -47.47 -96.61 -22.78
N SER A 426 -48.46 -95.99 -23.42
CA SER A 426 -48.45 -94.57 -23.78
C SER A 426 -48.76 -93.69 -22.57
N GLU A 427 -49.75 -94.04 -21.75
CA GLU A 427 -50.05 -93.38 -20.47
C GLU A 427 -48.83 -93.39 -19.55
N LYS A 428 -48.14 -94.54 -19.45
CA LYS A 428 -46.89 -94.63 -18.70
C LYS A 428 -45.81 -93.72 -19.29
N ALA A 429 -45.60 -93.72 -20.60
CA ALA A 429 -44.62 -92.86 -21.23
C ALA A 429 -44.91 -91.36 -21.02
N TYR A 430 -46.19 -90.95 -21.06
CA TYR A 430 -46.61 -89.58 -20.75
C TYR A 430 -46.42 -89.24 -19.26
N ALA A 431 -46.70 -90.17 -18.34
CA ALA A 431 -46.47 -89.98 -16.90
C ALA A 431 -44.97 -89.88 -16.56
N ASP A 432 -44.14 -90.79 -17.11
CA ASP A 432 -42.69 -90.78 -16.95
C ASP A 432 -42.09 -89.48 -17.53
N MET A 433 -42.57 -89.03 -18.70
CA MET A 433 -42.13 -87.76 -19.31
C MET A 433 -42.59 -86.52 -18.54
N LYS A 434 -43.81 -86.52 -17.96
CA LYS A 434 -44.29 -85.43 -17.09
C LYS A 434 -43.44 -85.32 -15.83
N LEU A 435 -43.13 -86.44 -15.18
CA LEU A 435 -42.28 -86.49 -14.00
C LEU A 435 -40.83 -86.04 -14.29
N GLN A 436 -40.30 -86.37 -15.48
CA GLN A 436 -39.03 -85.82 -15.97
C GLN A 436 -39.09 -84.29 -16.13
N MET A 437 -40.19 -83.74 -16.69
CA MET A 437 -40.36 -82.30 -16.85
C MET A 437 -40.45 -81.58 -15.50
N GLU A 438 -41.28 -82.05 -14.58
CA GLU A 438 -41.41 -81.49 -13.23
C GLU A 438 -40.05 -81.48 -12.50
N LYS A 439 -39.26 -82.54 -12.63
CA LYS A 439 -37.89 -82.58 -12.09
C LYS A 439 -36.95 -81.57 -12.75
N VAL A 440 -36.99 -81.42 -14.08
CA VAL A 440 -36.18 -80.43 -14.81
C VAL A 440 -36.59 -79.00 -14.43
N GLU A 441 -37.88 -78.75 -14.19
CA GLU A 441 -38.38 -77.47 -13.69
C GLU A 441 -37.91 -77.18 -12.25
N GLU A 442 -37.89 -78.18 -11.36
CA GLU A 442 -37.29 -78.06 -10.03
C GLU A 442 -35.78 -77.75 -10.10
N ASP A 443 -35.01 -78.53 -10.86
CA ASP A 443 -33.56 -78.39 -10.94
C ASP A 443 -33.16 -77.06 -11.64
N LEU A 444 -33.93 -76.62 -12.64
CA LEU A 444 -33.80 -75.29 -13.23
C LEU A 444 -34.13 -74.17 -12.21
N SER A 445 -35.14 -74.36 -11.37
CA SER A 445 -35.52 -73.39 -10.33
C SER A 445 -34.46 -73.30 -9.23
N ARG A 446 -33.93 -74.44 -8.77
CA ARG A 446 -32.77 -74.53 -7.86
C ARG A 446 -31.55 -73.82 -8.44
N SER A 447 -31.26 -74.05 -9.72
CA SER A 447 -30.14 -73.41 -10.44
C SER A 447 -30.30 -71.89 -10.54
N LYS A 448 -31.52 -71.39 -10.82
CA LYS A 448 -31.84 -69.97 -10.80
C LYS A 448 -31.63 -69.36 -9.42
N SER A 449 -32.21 -69.95 -8.36
CA SER A 449 -32.06 -69.43 -6.99
C SER A 449 -30.62 -69.43 -6.49
N LEU A 450 -29.82 -70.43 -6.87
CA LEU A 450 -28.39 -70.50 -6.51
C LEU A 450 -27.61 -69.34 -7.16
N ARG A 451 -27.78 -69.12 -8.47
CA ARG A 451 -27.14 -68.00 -9.17
C ARG A 451 -27.58 -66.64 -8.62
N GLU A 452 -28.85 -66.51 -8.24
CA GLU A 452 -29.37 -65.28 -7.65
C GLU A 452 -28.84 -65.02 -6.23
N SER A 453 -28.63 -66.07 -5.41
CA SER A 453 -27.96 -65.96 -4.11
C SER A 453 -26.50 -65.55 -4.29
N GLN A 454 -25.77 -66.24 -5.17
CA GLN A 454 -24.37 -65.92 -5.49
C GLN A 454 -24.20 -64.48 -5.99
N ALA A 455 -25.08 -64.01 -6.87
CA ALA A 455 -25.07 -62.61 -7.34
C ALA A 455 -25.29 -61.60 -6.19
N LYS A 456 -26.18 -61.90 -5.25
CA LYS A 456 -26.42 -61.07 -4.06
C LYS A 456 -25.24 -61.08 -3.10
N GLU A 457 -24.62 -62.24 -2.87
CA GLU A 457 -23.43 -62.41 -2.05
C GLU A 457 -22.24 -61.62 -2.64
N PHE A 458 -21.99 -61.72 -3.95
CA PHE A 458 -20.94 -60.93 -4.61
C PHE A 458 -21.23 -59.42 -4.57
N SER A 459 -22.49 -58.97 -4.73
CA SER A 459 -22.85 -57.56 -4.53
C SER A 459 -22.53 -57.11 -3.10
N GLN A 460 -22.99 -57.85 -2.08
CA GLN A 460 -22.74 -57.52 -0.68
C GLN A 460 -21.24 -57.50 -0.33
N GLN A 461 -20.44 -58.38 -0.92
CA GLN A 461 -18.99 -58.35 -0.77
C GLN A 461 -18.39 -57.06 -1.35
N LEU A 462 -18.74 -56.70 -2.59
CA LEU A 462 -18.30 -55.46 -3.26
C LEU A 462 -18.76 -54.21 -2.51
N ASP A 463 -20.03 -54.15 -2.09
CA ASP A 463 -20.58 -53.04 -1.31
C ASP A 463 -19.86 -52.90 0.04
N SER A 464 -19.57 -54.01 0.74
CA SER A 464 -18.81 -53.99 2.00
C SER A 464 -17.34 -53.56 1.81
N LEU A 465 -16.74 -53.87 0.67
CA LEU A 465 -15.36 -53.48 0.34
C LEU A 465 -15.30 -51.99 -0.03
N ARG A 466 -16.23 -51.54 -0.86
CA ARG A 466 -16.42 -50.12 -1.17
C ARG A 466 -16.64 -49.30 0.09
N GLN A 467 -17.52 -49.73 0.99
CA GLN A 467 -17.80 -49.01 2.23
C GLN A 467 -16.56 -48.88 3.13
N LYS A 468 -15.71 -49.91 3.20
CA LYS A 468 -14.43 -49.85 3.92
C LYS A 468 -13.47 -48.82 3.32
N TYR A 469 -13.32 -48.78 2.00
CA TYR A 469 -12.48 -47.77 1.36
C TYR A 469 -13.06 -46.35 1.49
N GLU A 470 -14.38 -46.20 1.34
CA GLU A 470 -15.08 -44.92 1.51
C GLU A 470 -14.93 -44.40 2.95
N GLN A 471 -14.99 -45.28 3.95
CA GLN A 471 -14.68 -44.96 5.35
C GLN A 471 -13.19 -44.60 5.56
N GLN A 472 -12.24 -45.38 5.04
CA GLN A 472 -10.80 -45.06 5.14
C GLN A 472 -10.47 -43.70 4.53
N MET A 473 -11.06 -43.37 3.37
CA MET A 473 -10.89 -42.05 2.74
C MET A 473 -11.54 -40.93 3.56
N ALA A 474 -12.66 -41.18 4.24
CA ALA A 474 -13.27 -40.22 5.16
C ALA A 474 -12.42 -40.00 6.43
N GLU A 475 -11.86 -41.08 7.00
CA GLU A 475 -10.97 -41.02 8.17
C GLU A 475 -9.66 -40.28 7.85
N GLN A 476 -9.03 -40.55 6.70
CA GLN A 476 -7.83 -39.82 6.25
C GLN A 476 -8.13 -38.33 5.99
N ARG A 477 -9.26 -38.01 5.35
CA ARG A 477 -9.70 -36.61 5.17
C ARG A 477 -9.90 -35.92 6.51
N MET A 478 -10.56 -36.57 7.47
CA MET A 478 -10.76 -36.04 8.83
C MET A 478 -9.42 -35.81 9.55
N GLN A 479 -8.46 -36.73 9.43
CA GLN A 479 -7.12 -36.59 10.03
C GLN A 479 -6.37 -35.40 9.43
N HIS A 480 -6.36 -35.24 8.10
CA HIS A 480 -5.73 -34.08 7.45
C HIS A 480 -6.45 -32.76 7.77
N GLU A 481 -7.78 -32.76 7.92
CA GLU A 481 -8.55 -31.58 8.35
C GLU A 481 -8.21 -31.17 9.81
N GLN A 482 -8.05 -32.15 10.70
CA GLN A 482 -7.62 -31.96 12.09
C GLN A 482 -6.16 -31.48 12.18
N GLU A 483 -5.26 -32.03 11.37
CA GLU A 483 -3.86 -31.60 11.30
C GLU A 483 -3.72 -30.19 10.72
N ARG A 484 -4.44 -29.88 9.63
CA ARG A 484 -4.52 -28.55 9.02
C ARG A 484 -4.98 -27.50 10.02
N THR A 485 -6.08 -27.77 10.73
CA THR A 485 -6.63 -26.85 11.74
C THR A 485 -5.70 -26.71 12.96
N ARG A 486 -5.06 -27.80 13.41
CA ARG A 486 -4.03 -27.75 14.48
C ARG A 486 -2.81 -26.91 14.09
N LEU A 487 -2.26 -27.09 12.90
CA LEU A 487 -1.12 -26.32 12.40
C LEU A 487 -1.49 -24.85 12.21
N GLN A 488 -2.69 -24.54 11.71
CA GLN A 488 -3.21 -23.18 11.61
C GLN A 488 -3.36 -22.51 12.99
N GLN A 489 -3.86 -23.24 13.99
CA GLN A 489 -3.94 -22.76 15.38
C GLN A 489 -2.54 -22.51 15.96
N GLN A 490 -1.60 -23.45 15.81
CA GLN A 490 -0.23 -23.29 16.28
C GLN A 490 0.45 -22.06 15.64
N HIS A 491 0.40 -21.93 14.32
CA HIS A 491 0.94 -20.76 13.62
C HIS A 491 0.29 -19.45 14.09
N SER A 492 -1.03 -19.44 14.35
CA SER A 492 -1.69 -18.25 14.90
C SER A 492 -1.17 -17.88 16.30
N ALA A 493 -0.99 -18.87 17.18
CA ALA A 493 -0.50 -18.67 18.54
C ALA A 493 0.99 -18.27 18.58
N GLU A 494 1.83 -18.81 17.70
CA GLU A 494 3.23 -18.40 17.53
C GLU A 494 3.33 -16.95 17.02
N LYS A 495 2.55 -16.61 16.00
CA LYS A 495 2.45 -15.25 15.45
C LYS A 495 1.95 -14.25 16.50
N ASP A 496 0.91 -14.58 17.28
CA ASP A 496 0.41 -13.72 18.36
C ASP A 496 1.40 -13.61 19.53
N SER A 497 2.15 -14.68 19.84
CA SER A 497 3.22 -14.65 20.86
C SER A 497 4.37 -13.73 20.45
N LEU A 498 4.79 -13.78 19.18
CA LEU A 498 5.81 -12.89 18.62
C LEU A 498 5.34 -11.43 18.59
N VAL A 499 4.07 -11.17 18.25
CA VAL A 499 3.48 -9.82 18.33
C VAL A 499 3.49 -9.31 19.77
N GLN A 500 3.14 -10.14 20.77
CA GLN A 500 3.24 -9.75 22.17
C GLN A 500 4.69 -9.50 22.62
N GLU A 501 5.67 -10.27 22.13
CA GLU A 501 7.08 -10.05 22.42
C GLU A 501 7.56 -8.71 21.86
N ARG A 502 7.31 -8.42 20.57
CA ARG A 502 7.62 -7.11 19.98
C ARG A 502 6.91 -5.96 20.69
N GLN A 503 5.66 -6.15 21.12
CA GLN A 503 4.95 -5.14 21.91
C GLN A 503 5.60 -4.91 23.29
N ARG A 504 6.13 -5.95 23.94
CA ARG A 504 6.90 -5.83 25.20
C ARG A 504 8.22 -5.10 24.98
N GLU A 505 8.95 -5.42 23.91
CA GLU A 505 10.20 -4.73 23.52
C GLU A 505 9.96 -3.24 23.28
N VAL A 506 9.00 -2.89 22.41
CA VAL A 506 8.63 -1.49 22.12
C VAL A 506 8.23 -0.76 23.40
N SER A 507 7.38 -1.37 24.23
CA SER A 507 6.99 -0.81 25.53
C SER A 507 8.17 -0.63 26.50
N SER A 508 9.26 -1.37 26.33
CA SER A 508 10.48 -1.24 27.13
C SER A 508 11.42 -0.16 26.61
N LEU A 509 11.63 -0.11 25.29
CA LEU A 509 12.38 0.95 24.63
C LEU A 509 11.71 2.32 24.83
N GLU A 510 10.37 2.39 24.78
CA GLU A 510 9.62 3.58 25.14
C GLU A 510 9.86 4.01 26.60
N ARG A 511 9.81 3.08 27.56
CA ARG A 511 10.11 3.40 28.98
C ARG A 511 11.55 3.90 29.13
N GLN A 512 12.51 3.29 28.44
CA GLN A 512 13.91 3.71 28.47
C GLN A 512 14.11 5.09 27.85
N ALA A 513 13.47 5.38 26.71
CA ALA A 513 13.51 6.69 26.05
C ALA A 513 12.85 7.79 26.90
N ARG A 514 11.69 7.51 27.51
CA ARG A 514 11.01 8.42 28.44
C ARG A 514 11.89 8.71 29.68
N ALA A 515 12.55 7.70 30.23
CA ALA A 515 13.47 7.87 31.38
C ALA A 515 14.72 8.68 31.01
N ALA A 516 15.34 8.42 29.86
CA ALA A 516 16.49 9.18 29.36
C ALA A 516 16.10 10.65 29.09
N LEU A 517 14.93 10.91 28.51
CA LEU A 517 14.39 12.26 28.33
C LEU A 517 14.19 12.98 29.66
N GLN A 518 13.64 12.31 30.68
CA GLN A 518 13.49 12.85 32.03
C GLN A 518 14.85 13.18 32.68
N GLN A 519 15.87 12.32 32.53
CA GLN A 519 17.23 12.59 33.01
C GLN A 519 17.87 13.80 32.31
N HIS A 520 17.74 13.91 30.98
CA HIS A 520 18.21 15.09 30.25
C HIS A 520 17.47 16.38 30.66
N GLN A 521 16.16 16.31 30.91
CA GLN A 521 15.38 17.43 31.43
C GLN A 521 15.84 17.83 32.84
N GLN A 522 16.08 16.87 33.73
CA GLN A 522 16.60 17.11 35.08
C GLN A 522 17.97 17.80 35.03
N HIS A 523 18.96 17.24 34.33
CA HIS A 523 20.27 17.86 34.20
C HIS A 523 20.23 19.26 33.55
N THR A 524 19.31 19.48 32.60
CA THR A 524 19.10 20.82 32.01
C THR A 524 18.53 21.81 33.04
N GLN A 525 17.61 21.38 33.90
CA GLN A 525 17.10 22.20 35.01
C GLN A 525 18.17 22.46 36.08
N GLU A 526 18.99 21.47 36.42
CA GLU A 526 20.12 21.65 37.33
C GLU A 526 21.16 22.63 36.77
N TRP A 527 21.49 22.53 35.49
CA TRP A 527 22.44 23.44 34.84
C TRP A 527 21.92 24.88 34.88
N ARG A 528 20.67 25.11 34.45
CA ARG A 528 20.01 26.42 34.59
C ARG A 528 19.99 26.95 36.04
N LYS A 529 19.85 26.09 37.05
CA LYS A 529 19.93 26.50 38.47
C LYS A 529 21.34 26.92 38.88
N ARG A 530 22.38 26.18 38.45
CA ARG A 530 23.79 26.56 38.69
C ARG A 530 24.16 27.85 37.97
N ASP A 531 23.71 28.02 36.73
CA ASP A 531 23.94 29.24 35.95
C ASP A 531 23.22 30.44 36.58
N ALA A 532 21.96 30.29 36.98
CA ALA A 532 21.20 31.34 37.66
C ALA A 532 21.81 31.73 39.02
N GLN A 533 22.30 30.77 39.80
CA GLN A 533 23.06 31.06 41.02
C GLN A 533 24.35 31.83 40.69
N THR A 534 25.12 31.37 39.69
CA THR A 534 26.36 32.02 39.25
C THR A 534 26.12 33.47 38.80
N ILE A 535 25.02 33.72 38.09
CA ILE A 535 24.59 35.06 37.70
C ILE A 535 24.25 35.90 38.94
N SER A 536 23.44 35.38 39.86
CA SER A 536 23.10 36.08 41.11
C SER A 536 24.31 36.40 41.98
N ASP A 537 25.30 35.50 42.04
CA ASP A 537 26.55 35.70 42.79
C ASP A 537 27.43 36.78 42.14
N LEU A 538 27.43 36.86 40.81
CA LEU A 538 28.12 37.91 40.05
C LEU A 538 27.39 39.27 40.13
N GLU A 539 26.06 39.28 40.10
CA GLU A 539 25.24 40.48 40.31
C GLU A 539 25.43 41.05 41.73
N ALA A 540 25.54 40.20 42.74
CA ALA A 540 25.88 40.60 44.11
C ALA A 540 27.30 41.19 44.19
N GLN A 541 28.30 40.58 43.55
CA GLN A 541 29.67 41.11 43.47
C GLN A 541 29.73 42.46 42.75
N LEU A 542 29.04 42.60 41.62
CA LEU A 542 28.93 43.87 40.90
C LEU A 542 28.25 44.96 41.75
N SER A 543 27.25 44.59 42.55
CA SER A 543 26.57 45.50 43.48
C SER A 543 27.52 45.98 44.59
N SER A 544 28.25 45.07 45.25
CA SER A 544 29.28 45.40 46.25
C SER A 544 30.34 46.34 45.68
N LEU A 545 30.89 46.03 44.51
CA LEU A 545 31.90 46.87 43.84
C LEU A 545 31.34 48.24 43.44
N CYS A 546 30.05 48.34 43.11
CA CYS A 546 29.39 49.63 42.86
C CYS A 546 29.19 50.45 44.16
N GLU A 547 28.83 49.82 45.27
CA GLU A 547 28.72 50.46 46.58
C GLU A 547 30.10 50.92 47.10
N GLU A 548 31.12 50.08 46.98
CA GLU A 548 32.51 50.41 47.27
C GLU A 548 32.98 51.62 46.44
N LEU A 549 32.77 51.61 45.13
CA LEU A 549 33.12 52.72 44.23
C LEU A 549 32.36 54.01 44.57
N GLN A 550 31.07 53.92 44.90
CA GLN A 550 30.27 55.07 45.36
C GLN A 550 30.79 55.61 46.70
N SER A 551 31.15 54.73 47.64
CA SER A 551 31.70 55.14 48.94
C SER A 551 33.06 55.83 48.79
N ALA A 552 33.94 55.30 47.93
CA ALA A 552 35.23 55.91 47.61
C ALA A 552 35.03 57.27 46.92
N HIS A 553 34.09 57.38 45.97
CA HIS A 553 33.76 58.66 45.34
C HIS A 553 33.20 59.69 46.35
N ALA A 554 32.36 59.24 47.30
CA ALA A 554 31.87 60.09 48.39
C ALA A 554 33.01 60.56 49.31
N GLN A 555 33.95 59.68 49.66
CA GLN A 555 35.15 60.05 50.43
C GLN A 555 36.04 61.04 49.69
N TYR A 556 36.32 60.84 48.40
CA TYR A 556 37.08 61.81 47.59
C TYR A 556 36.35 63.16 47.49
N LYS A 557 35.01 63.15 47.36
CA LYS A 557 34.20 64.37 47.37
C LYS A 557 34.25 65.10 48.72
N GLN A 558 34.26 64.36 49.82
CA GLN A 558 34.45 64.91 51.17
C GLN A 558 35.84 65.53 51.34
N GLN A 559 36.91 64.82 50.96
CA GLN A 559 38.29 65.34 51.01
C GLN A 559 38.45 66.64 50.19
N LEU A 560 37.80 66.73 49.02
CA LEU A 560 37.79 67.96 48.23
C LEU A 560 37.04 69.11 48.91
N ALA A 561 35.97 68.83 49.66
CA ALA A 561 35.25 69.82 50.44
C ALA A 561 36.04 70.28 51.69
N GLU A 562 36.71 69.37 52.40
CA GLU A 562 37.60 69.67 53.52
C GLU A 562 38.78 70.54 53.06
N MET A 563 39.44 70.17 51.96
CA MET A 563 40.52 70.97 51.35
C MET A 563 40.03 72.33 50.82
N ALA A 564 38.74 72.46 50.46
CA ALA A 564 38.15 73.76 50.11
C ALA A 564 37.88 74.61 51.36
N SER A 565 37.38 74.01 52.45
CA SER A 565 37.16 74.69 53.74
C SER A 565 38.47 75.23 54.31
N LEU A 566 39.52 74.40 54.38
CA LEU A 566 40.84 74.81 54.88
C LEU A 566 41.42 75.99 54.09
N ARG A 567 41.27 75.99 52.75
CA ARG A 567 41.69 77.11 51.90
C ARG A 567 40.85 78.37 52.10
N GLU A 568 39.58 78.26 52.50
CA GLU A 568 38.74 79.42 52.81
C GLU A 568 39.07 79.98 54.18
N GLU A 569 39.28 79.13 55.19
CA GLU A 569 39.80 79.55 56.49
C GLU A 569 41.17 80.22 56.37
N GLU A 570 42.08 79.72 55.53
CA GLU A 570 43.37 80.35 55.27
C GLU A 570 43.22 81.74 54.64
N LYS A 571 42.27 81.93 53.71
CA LYS A 571 41.93 83.26 53.18
C LYS A 571 41.37 84.16 54.27
N GLN A 572 40.48 83.66 55.13
CA GLN A 572 39.87 84.44 56.22
C GLN A 572 40.91 84.83 57.27
N ARG A 573 41.78 83.91 57.69
CA ARG A 573 42.94 84.20 58.56
C ARG A 573 43.86 85.25 57.92
N ALA A 574 44.20 85.09 56.64
CA ALA A 574 45.00 86.07 55.89
C ALA A 574 44.27 87.39 55.56
N PHE A 575 42.96 87.50 55.81
CA PHE A 575 42.20 88.75 55.79
C PHE A 575 42.24 89.42 57.17
N LEU A 576 41.97 88.66 58.23
CA LEU A 576 42.02 89.12 59.63
C LEU A 576 43.43 89.61 60.01
N ASP A 577 44.50 88.92 59.62
CA ASP A 577 45.88 89.38 59.84
C ASP A 577 46.16 90.72 59.14
N LYS A 578 45.58 90.95 57.95
CA LYS A 578 45.69 92.24 57.25
C LYS A 578 44.89 93.31 57.97
N GLU A 579 43.68 93.02 58.42
CA GLU A 579 42.84 93.95 59.18
C GLU A 579 43.52 94.38 60.49
N VAL A 580 44.04 93.42 61.25
CA VAL A 580 44.87 93.68 62.45
C VAL A 580 46.14 94.47 62.11
N SER A 581 46.77 94.24 60.95
CA SER A 581 47.91 95.06 60.51
C SER A 581 47.51 96.51 60.18
N LEU A 582 46.31 96.71 59.61
CA LEU A 582 45.75 98.04 59.33
C LEU A 582 45.32 98.76 60.61
N ASP A 583 44.78 98.07 61.61
CA ASP A 583 44.45 98.66 62.92
C ASP A 583 45.68 99.05 63.73
N ARG A 584 46.77 98.28 63.65
CA ARG A 584 48.07 98.69 64.20
C ARG A 584 48.57 99.96 63.51
N LEU A 585 48.52 100.02 62.17
CA LEU A 585 48.92 101.20 61.41
C LEU A 585 48.03 102.42 61.71
N ARG A 586 46.71 102.24 61.83
CA ARG A 586 45.77 103.29 62.29
C ARG A 586 46.19 103.80 63.66
N SER A 587 46.41 102.90 64.63
CA SER A 587 46.82 103.25 66.00
C SER A 587 48.18 103.98 66.04
N ASP A 588 49.15 103.55 65.24
CA ASP A 588 50.44 104.23 65.09
C ASP A 588 50.28 105.64 64.50
N MET A 589 49.45 105.80 63.46
CA MET A 589 49.15 107.11 62.87
C MET A 589 48.42 108.05 63.86
N GLU A 590 47.56 107.53 64.73
CA GLU A 590 46.86 108.32 65.74
C GLU A 590 47.77 108.69 66.93
N ARG A 591 48.70 107.80 67.31
CA ARG A 591 49.78 108.15 68.25
C ARG A 591 50.64 109.27 67.67
N ILE A 592 51.11 109.14 66.43
CA ILE A 592 51.91 110.15 65.73
C ILE A 592 51.15 111.49 65.63
N ARG A 593 49.86 111.46 65.28
CA ARG A 593 48.99 112.66 65.27
C ARG A 593 48.96 113.35 66.64
N SER A 594 48.74 112.56 67.70
CA SER A 594 48.69 113.04 69.08
C SER A 594 50.03 113.56 69.60
N ASP A 595 51.15 112.96 69.17
CA ASP A 595 52.50 113.42 69.48
C ASP A 595 52.81 114.75 68.78
N LEU A 596 52.44 114.88 67.50
CA LEU A 596 52.59 116.12 66.72
C LEU A 596 51.75 117.26 67.33
N GLU A 597 50.52 116.96 67.74
CA GLU A 597 49.59 117.92 68.34
C GLU A 597 50.07 118.38 69.73
N ARG A 598 50.61 117.48 70.55
CA ARG A 598 51.32 117.84 71.79
C ARG A 598 52.57 118.68 71.54
N SER A 599 53.38 118.35 70.53
CA SER A 599 54.57 119.14 70.18
C SER A 599 54.18 120.57 69.76
N HIS A 600 53.17 120.71 68.91
CA HIS A 600 52.65 122.00 68.47
C HIS A 600 52.03 122.80 69.62
N GLN A 601 51.37 122.15 70.58
CA GLN A 601 50.90 122.82 71.80
C GLN A 601 52.08 123.27 72.69
N GLN A 602 53.13 122.47 72.85
CA GLN A 602 54.34 122.86 73.58
C GLN A 602 55.09 124.02 72.88
N GLU A 603 55.11 124.07 71.55
CA GLU A 603 55.61 125.22 70.79
C GLU A 603 54.76 126.49 71.02
N LYS A 604 53.42 126.36 71.03
CA LYS A 604 52.52 127.46 71.41
C LYS A 604 52.76 127.94 72.82
N ASP A 605 52.85 127.03 73.80
CA ASP A 605 53.02 127.38 75.21
C ASP A 605 54.37 128.07 75.44
N THR A 606 55.45 127.58 74.82
CA THR A 606 56.76 128.25 74.92
C THR A 606 56.82 129.57 74.13
N ALA A 607 56.06 129.74 73.05
CA ALA A 607 55.88 131.03 72.38
C ALA A 607 55.05 132.02 73.22
N GLN A 608 54.03 131.50 73.93
CA GLN A 608 53.18 132.27 74.84
C GLN A 608 53.93 132.66 76.11
N GLU A 609 54.83 131.82 76.62
CA GLU A 609 55.72 132.16 77.74
C GLU A 609 56.80 133.18 77.33
N LYS A 610 57.35 133.07 76.11
CA LYS A 610 58.24 134.11 75.52
C LYS A 610 57.54 135.45 75.33
N THR A 611 56.25 135.48 75.01
CA THR A 611 55.47 136.73 74.94
C THR A 611 55.06 137.24 76.31
N ASN A 612 54.62 136.38 77.24
CA ASN A 612 54.29 136.75 78.62
C ASN A 612 55.50 137.27 79.42
N SER A 613 56.68 136.71 79.23
CA SER A 613 57.92 137.23 79.85
C SER A 613 58.28 138.61 79.28
N ARG A 614 58.10 138.83 77.97
CA ARG A 614 58.23 140.15 77.32
C ARG A 614 57.18 141.14 77.84
N LEU A 615 55.97 140.67 78.15
CA LEU A 615 54.87 141.47 78.68
C LEU A 615 55.12 141.86 80.15
N LYS A 616 55.62 140.94 80.99
CA LYS A 616 56.05 141.22 82.37
C LYS A 616 57.24 142.18 82.46
N GLN A 617 58.18 142.13 81.50
CA GLN A 617 59.25 143.12 81.38
C GLN A 617 58.66 144.52 81.16
N ILE A 618 57.70 144.65 80.24
CA ILE A 618 56.98 145.89 79.96
C ILE A 618 56.17 146.37 81.19
N GLU A 619 55.40 145.48 81.84
CA GLU A 619 54.66 145.82 83.08
C GLU A 619 55.58 146.40 84.16
N LYS A 620 56.78 145.84 84.35
CA LYS A 620 57.74 146.30 85.36
C LYS A 620 58.24 147.72 85.06
N GLU A 621 58.50 148.03 83.79
CA GLU A 621 58.95 149.36 83.33
C GLU A 621 57.84 150.43 83.39
N TYR A 622 56.56 150.04 83.23
CA TYR A 622 55.42 150.95 83.44
C TYR A 622 55.06 151.11 84.93
N SER A 623 55.12 150.04 85.73
CA SER A 623 54.83 150.07 87.17
C SER A 623 55.69 151.05 87.93
N GLN A 624 56.99 151.13 87.60
CA GLN A 624 57.93 152.04 88.24
C GLN A 624 57.72 153.52 87.86
N LYS A 625 57.02 153.79 86.74
CA LYS A 625 56.59 155.14 86.33
C LYS A 625 55.26 155.53 86.98
N LEU A 626 54.32 154.58 87.09
CA LEU A 626 52.99 154.81 87.66
C LEU A 626 53.06 155.26 89.14
N ALA A 627 53.96 154.65 89.92
CA ALA A 627 54.16 154.92 91.35
C ALA A 627 54.64 156.35 91.71
N LYS A 628 54.89 157.23 90.72
CA LYS A 628 55.26 158.64 90.93
C LYS A 628 54.21 159.64 90.43
N SER A 629 53.11 159.20 89.81
CA SER A 629 52.26 160.08 88.99
C SER A 629 50.75 160.02 89.26
N ALA A 630 50.28 159.21 90.21
CA ALA A 630 48.88 159.25 90.67
C ALA A 630 48.75 158.78 92.12
N GLN A 631 48.07 159.43 93.08
CA GLN A 631 47.45 160.77 93.19
C GLN A 631 46.70 161.34 91.97
N VAL A 632 45.37 161.19 92.01
CA VAL A 632 44.37 161.70 91.04
C VAL A 632 44.27 160.87 89.75
N ILE A 633 43.11 160.44 89.23
CA ILE A 633 41.83 159.89 89.79
C ILE A 633 40.89 159.59 88.60
N SER A 634 39.93 158.65 88.75
CA SER A 634 38.65 158.57 87.99
C SER A 634 38.52 157.84 86.62
N PHE A 635 37.87 156.68 86.70
CA PHE A 635 36.67 156.26 85.92
C PHE A 635 36.70 155.57 84.53
N LEU A 636 35.58 154.82 84.37
CA LEU A 636 35.03 154.08 83.22
C LEU A 636 35.80 152.87 82.69
N PHE A 637 35.20 151.88 82.02
CA PHE A 637 33.97 151.05 82.17
C PHE A 637 33.82 150.25 80.85
N SER A 638 33.09 149.13 80.92
CA SER A 638 32.39 148.43 79.81
C SER A 638 33.14 147.42 78.91
N PRO A 639 32.43 146.35 78.43
CA PRO A 639 32.97 145.22 77.63
C PRO A 639 32.43 145.21 76.17
N PHE A 640 32.56 144.09 75.41
CA PHE A 640 31.52 143.58 74.45
C PHE A 640 31.76 142.10 73.98
N PHE A 641 30.87 141.58 73.11
CA PHE A 641 30.58 140.19 72.63
C PHE A 641 31.04 139.92 71.13
N PRO A 642 30.54 138.97 70.27
CA PRO A 642 30.27 137.48 70.30
C PRO A 642 30.56 136.59 69.01
N THR A 643 30.57 135.24 69.12
CA THR A 643 30.11 134.16 68.13
C THR A 643 30.79 133.99 66.72
N ILE A 644 30.44 133.15 65.69
CA ILE A 644 29.26 132.28 65.32
C ILE A 644 29.53 131.18 64.19
N SER A 645 28.68 130.12 64.07
CA SER A 645 28.33 129.25 62.87
C SER A 645 29.31 128.23 62.18
N PHE A 646 28.94 127.24 61.30
CA PHE A 646 27.73 126.36 61.03
C PHE A 646 27.96 125.38 59.80
N ILE A 647 27.01 124.46 59.43
CA ILE A 647 26.87 123.62 58.16
C ILE A 647 27.78 122.34 58.05
N LEU A 648 27.52 121.14 57.44
CA LEU A 648 26.41 120.16 57.05
C LEU A 648 27.12 118.79 56.64
N TYR A 649 26.66 117.63 56.08
CA TYR A 649 25.43 116.94 55.52
C TYR A 649 25.71 115.36 55.55
N SER A 650 25.12 114.31 54.91
CA SER A 650 24.00 113.96 53.96
C SER A 650 23.67 112.42 53.95
N SER A 651 22.73 111.94 53.09
CA SER A 651 22.16 110.55 52.89
C SER A 651 22.90 109.62 51.88
N PHE A 652 22.73 108.28 51.68
CA PHE A 652 21.75 107.18 52.00
C PHE A 652 20.73 106.78 50.87
N SER A 653 20.69 105.50 50.42
CA SER A 653 19.51 104.80 49.78
C SER A 653 19.70 103.28 49.50
N THR A 654 18.61 102.55 49.15
CA THR A 654 18.48 101.08 48.88
C THR A 654 17.26 100.77 47.97
N GLU A 655 17.23 99.71 47.12
CA GLU A 655 15.99 99.09 46.54
C GLU A 655 16.21 97.77 45.72
N PRO A 656 15.16 96.96 45.38
CA PRO A 656 15.26 95.65 44.67
C PRO A 656 14.25 95.37 43.49
N LEU A 657 14.25 94.13 42.95
CA LEU A 657 13.08 93.33 42.45
C LEU A 657 12.63 93.27 40.95
N GLU A 658 12.29 92.01 40.53
CA GLU A 658 11.16 91.51 39.69
C GLU A 658 11.22 91.11 38.17
N ARG A 659 10.66 89.88 37.93
CA ARG A 659 9.86 89.31 36.80
C ARG A 659 10.33 89.21 35.32
N PHE A 660 10.13 88.01 34.73
CA PHE A 660 8.99 87.73 33.80
C PHE A 660 8.69 86.20 33.67
N ASP A 661 7.66 85.80 32.91
CA ASP A 661 7.06 84.44 32.84
C ASP A 661 7.11 83.79 31.42
N LYS A 662 6.98 82.45 31.37
CA LYS A 662 6.69 81.52 30.24
C LYS A 662 7.22 81.81 28.82
N CYS A 663 7.95 80.83 28.27
CA CYS A 663 7.61 80.29 26.94
C CYS A 663 8.09 78.84 26.77
N THR A 664 7.29 78.00 26.11
CA THR A 664 7.68 76.66 25.63
C THR A 664 8.21 76.76 24.19
N ASP A 665 9.35 76.13 23.87
CA ASP A 665 9.72 75.77 22.50
C ASP A 665 10.24 74.34 22.46
N GLY A 666 9.56 73.47 21.72
CA GLY A 666 9.94 72.06 21.57
C GLY A 666 10.92 71.92 20.41
N ARG A 667 12.22 71.73 20.71
CA ARG A 667 13.27 71.56 19.69
C ARG A 667 14.25 70.42 19.96
N GLY A 668 13.76 69.39 20.64
CA GLY A 668 14.43 68.09 20.82
C GLY A 668 13.66 66.92 20.22
N GLU A 669 12.33 67.00 20.17
CA GLU A 669 11.49 65.89 19.70
C GLU A 669 11.58 65.68 18.18
N GLU A 670 11.56 66.71 17.33
CA GLU A 670 11.65 66.54 15.87
C GLU A 670 12.91 65.76 15.43
N ALA A 671 14.06 66.00 16.07
CA ALA A 671 15.32 65.33 15.76
C ALA A 671 15.40 63.87 16.27
N LEU A 672 14.56 63.50 17.25
CA LEU A 672 14.39 62.12 17.69
C LEU A 672 13.29 61.43 16.88
N GLN A 673 12.20 62.12 16.58
CA GLN A 673 11.07 61.68 15.75
C GLN A 673 11.54 61.33 14.33
N GLU A 674 12.25 62.22 13.63
CA GLU A 674 12.77 61.94 12.29
C GLU A 674 13.73 60.73 12.29
N LYS A 675 14.47 60.54 13.39
CA LYS A 675 15.41 59.42 13.57
C LYS A 675 14.71 58.11 13.92
N VAL A 676 13.67 58.14 14.74
CA VAL A 676 12.77 57.01 15.03
C VAL A 676 12.03 56.60 13.75
N GLU A 677 11.45 57.55 13.02
CA GLU A 677 10.80 57.29 11.74
C GLU A 677 11.80 56.79 10.67
N SER A 678 13.03 57.29 10.65
CA SER A 678 14.10 56.76 9.78
C SER A 678 14.40 55.30 10.11
N LEU A 679 14.55 54.97 11.39
CA LEU A 679 14.79 53.59 11.85
C LEU A 679 13.57 52.69 11.61
N GLN A 680 12.34 53.18 11.77
CA GLN A 680 11.11 52.46 11.45
C GLN A 680 10.96 52.21 9.95
N ARG A 681 11.25 53.20 9.09
CA ARG A 681 11.30 53.03 7.62
C ARG A 681 12.36 52.00 7.24
N GLN A 682 13.52 52.01 7.89
CA GLN A 682 14.63 51.08 7.65
C GLN A 682 14.32 49.65 8.14
N LEU A 683 13.63 49.52 9.29
CA LEU A 683 13.08 48.27 9.81
C LEU A 683 12.03 47.71 8.84
N HIS A 684 11.02 48.48 8.48
CA HIS A 684 9.96 48.07 7.54
C HIS A 684 10.52 47.72 6.14
N CYS A 685 11.57 48.40 5.67
CA CYS A 685 12.28 48.04 4.44
C CYS A 685 13.13 46.77 4.57
N SER A 686 13.48 46.35 5.79
CA SER A 686 14.19 45.10 6.07
C SER A 686 13.20 43.94 6.25
N GLU A 687 12.12 44.14 7.00
CA GLU A 687 10.99 43.22 7.16
C GLU A 687 10.36 42.88 5.81
N LYS A 688 10.08 43.88 4.95
CA LYS A 688 9.56 43.64 3.60
C LYS A 688 10.52 42.85 2.70
N LYS A 689 11.84 42.97 2.91
CA LYS A 689 12.86 42.15 2.21
C LYS A 689 12.98 40.74 2.78
N LEU A 690 12.73 40.57 4.08
CA LEU A 690 12.69 39.27 4.74
C LEU A 690 11.46 38.50 4.27
N LEU A 691 10.27 39.08 4.38
CA LEU A 691 9.00 38.50 3.92
C LEU A 691 9.03 38.17 2.41
N SER A 692 9.63 39.04 1.59
CA SER A 692 9.79 38.77 0.15
C SER A 692 10.75 37.63 -0.15
N LYS A 693 11.72 37.33 0.72
CA LYS A 693 12.60 36.16 0.60
C LYS A 693 11.97 34.91 1.19
N GLU A 694 11.20 35.04 2.25
CA GLU A 694 10.43 33.97 2.87
C GLU A 694 9.43 33.39 1.87
N LEU A 695 8.67 34.26 1.19
CA LEU A 695 7.80 33.89 0.06
C LEU A 695 8.59 33.25 -1.10
N GLU A 696 9.75 33.81 -1.48
CA GLU A 696 10.62 33.24 -2.53
C GLU A 696 11.19 31.86 -2.14
N THR A 697 11.36 31.56 -0.84
CA THR A 697 11.72 30.23 -0.35
C THR A 697 10.51 29.30 -0.25
N GLU A 698 9.34 29.80 0.11
CA GLU A 698 8.10 29.02 0.16
C GLU A 698 7.69 28.56 -1.25
N GLU A 699 7.73 29.45 -2.25
CA GLU A 699 7.53 29.10 -3.67
C GLU A 699 8.50 27.97 -4.10
N LYS A 700 9.79 28.10 -3.81
CA LYS A 700 10.80 27.05 -4.13
C LYS A 700 10.53 25.73 -3.41
N VAL A 701 10.08 25.77 -2.15
CA VAL A 701 9.67 24.56 -1.42
C VAL A 701 8.42 23.94 -2.04
N THR A 702 7.44 24.72 -2.51
CA THR A 702 6.27 24.18 -3.22
C THR A 702 6.64 23.53 -4.55
N VAL A 703 7.58 24.12 -5.32
CA VAL A 703 8.08 23.52 -6.58
C VAL A 703 8.84 22.22 -6.31
N VAL A 704 9.74 22.18 -5.32
CA VAL A 704 10.44 20.94 -4.94
C VAL A 704 9.44 19.88 -4.42
N ARG A 705 8.41 20.29 -3.68
CA ARG A 705 7.34 19.40 -3.23
C ARG A 705 6.54 18.83 -4.42
N GLN A 706 6.24 19.66 -5.43
CA GLN A 706 5.59 19.21 -6.67
C GLN A 706 6.49 18.25 -7.46
N GLU A 707 7.77 18.56 -7.65
CA GLU A 707 8.73 17.64 -8.29
C GLU A 707 8.83 16.30 -7.55
N CYS A 708 8.85 16.29 -6.22
CA CYS A 708 8.84 15.07 -5.43
C CYS A 708 7.51 14.31 -5.59
N GLU A 709 6.38 15.01 -5.60
CA GLU A 709 5.06 14.41 -5.81
C GLU A 709 4.93 13.82 -7.23
N GLU A 710 5.47 14.49 -8.25
CA GLU A 710 5.53 13.99 -9.63
C GLU A 710 6.48 12.81 -9.80
N LYS A 711 7.65 12.82 -9.16
CA LYS A 711 8.57 11.66 -9.16
C LYS A 711 7.94 10.46 -8.45
N ILE A 712 7.24 10.68 -7.33
CA ILE A 712 6.43 9.64 -6.66
C ILE A 712 5.24 9.21 -7.53
N LYS A 713 4.68 10.11 -8.36
CA LYS A 713 3.63 9.81 -9.37
C LYS A 713 4.15 9.07 -10.61
N GLY A 714 5.45 9.16 -10.93
CA GLY A 714 6.10 8.36 -11.98
C GLY A 714 6.56 6.97 -11.55
N LEU A 715 6.82 6.74 -10.26
CA LEU A 715 7.44 5.51 -9.73
C LEU A 715 6.46 4.36 -9.38
N MET A 716 5.17 4.49 -9.68
CA MET A 716 4.15 3.44 -9.51
C MET A 716 3.31 3.38 -10.79
N PRO A 717 3.07 2.19 -11.37
CA PRO A 717 2.23 2.02 -12.56
C PRO A 717 0.83 2.64 -12.38
N ALA A 718 0.22 3.09 -13.48
CA ALA A 718 -1.10 3.74 -13.45
C ALA A 718 -2.20 2.77 -12.99
N GLU A 719 -2.04 1.50 -13.37
CA GLU A 719 -2.91 0.37 -13.03
C GLU A 719 -2.94 0.17 -11.51
N LEU A 720 -1.76 0.10 -10.87
CA LEU A 720 -1.63 -0.06 -9.43
C LEU A 720 -2.13 1.16 -8.64
N ARG A 721 -2.08 2.36 -9.23
CA ARG A 721 -2.74 3.55 -8.63
C ARG A 721 -4.25 3.42 -8.69
N GLN A 722 -4.81 3.01 -9.82
CA GLN A 722 -6.25 2.82 -9.97
C GLN A 722 -6.75 1.74 -8.99
N GLU A 723 -6.07 0.60 -8.89
CA GLU A 723 -6.39 -0.45 -7.91
C GLU A 723 -6.38 0.07 -6.46
N LEU A 724 -5.42 0.93 -6.10
CA LEU A 724 -5.34 1.54 -4.78
C LEU A 724 -6.41 2.63 -4.55
N GLU A 725 -6.74 3.45 -5.55
CA GLU A 725 -7.80 4.47 -5.45
C GLU A 725 -9.20 3.83 -5.42
N ASP A 726 -9.42 2.76 -6.17
CA ASP A 726 -10.62 1.93 -6.15
C ASP A 726 -10.74 1.19 -4.79
N THR A 727 -9.63 0.65 -4.26
CA THR A 727 -9.60 0.05 -2.92
C THR A 727 -9.88 1.07 -1.83
N ILE A 728 -9.29 2.28 -1.90
CA ILE A 728 -9.57 3.38 -0.96
C ILE A 728 -11.02 3.85 -1.08
N THR A 729 -11.60 3.85 -2.28
CA THR A 729 -13.00 4.23 -2.51
C THR A 729 -13.95 3.16 -1.99
N SER A 730 -13.64 1.88 -2.20
CA SER A 730 -14.34 0.74 -1.64
C SER A 730 -14.30 0.75 -0.10
N LEU A 731 -13.13 0.94 0.51
CA LEU A 731 -12.99 1.08 1.96
C LEU A 731 -13.72 2.31 2.51
N LYS A 732 -13.74 3.44 1.80
CA LYS A 732 -14.55 4.62 2.17
C LYS A 732 -16.05 4.37 2.07
N ALA A 733 -16.50 3.59 1.09
CA ALA A 733 -17.89 3.17 0.98
C ALA A 733 -18.25 2.20 2.12
N GLN A 734 -17.42 1.19 2.36
CA GLN A 734 -17.62 0.20 3.40
C GLN A 734 -17.61 0.82 4.81
N VAL A 735 -16.71 1.76 5.11
CA VAL A 735 -16.74 2.54 6.37
C VAL A 735 -18.01 3.41 6.50
N ARG A 736 -18.60 3.88 5.38
CA ARG A 736 -19.90 4.58 5.44
C ARG A 736 -21.06 3.61 5.74
N THR A 737 -21.05 2.42 5.16
CA THR A 737 -22.06 1.38 5.40
C THR A 737 -21.98 0.81 6.82
N ASP A 738 -20.76 0.48 7.27
CA ASP A 738 -20.53 -0.27 8.51
C ASP A 738 -20.53 0.64 9.77
N CYS A 739 -20.43 1.97 9.62
CA CYS A 739 -20.45 2.92 10.75
C CYS A 739 -21.72 3.78 10.86
N LEU A 740 -22.65 3.76 9.88
CA LEU A 740 -23.94 4.48 9.99
C LEU A 740 -25.13 3.67 9.42
N PRO A 741 -25.69 2.71 10.18
CA PRO A 741 -26.93 2.02 9.79
C PRO A 741 -28.22 2.84 10.02
N ASP A 742 -28.17 3.95 10.77
CA ASP A 742 -29.35 4.43 11.52
C ASP A 742 -29.57 5.96 11.54
N THR A 743 -28.86 6.72 10.70
CA THR A 743 -29.05 8.19 10.61
C THR A 743 -30.47 8.57 10.19
N ASP A 744 -31.07 7.82 9.26
CA ASP A 744 -32.40 8.10 8.72
C ASP A 744 -33.53 7.85 9.76
N GLN A 745 -33.37 6.84 10.65
CA GLN A 745 -34.31 6.62 11.75
C GLN A 745 -34.20 7.71 12.83
N ILE A 746 -33.01 8.23 13.08
CA ILE A 746 -32.79 9.32 14.05
C ILE A 746 -33.41 10.62 13.53
N GLN A 747 -33.27 10.92 12.23
CA GLN A 747 -33.87 12.12 11.64
C GLN A 747 -35.41 12.01 11.56
N ALA A 748 -35.96 10.86 11.16
CA ALA A 748 -37.41 10.63 11.17
C ALA A 748 -38.04 10.73 12.58
N ARG A 749 -37.28 10.41 13.65
CA ARG A 749 -37.73 10.61 15.04
C ARG A 749 -37.67 12.05 15.51
N LEU A 750 -36.76 12.88 14.98
CA LEU A 750 -36.71 14.30 15.30
C LEU A 750 -37.86 15.07 14.62
N GLU A 751 -38.18 14.73 13.37
CA GLU A 751 -39.28 15.36 12.61
C GLU A 751 -40.69 15.02 13.14
N GLN A 752 -40.84 13.97 13.96
CA GLN A 752 -42.09 13.66 14.69
C GLN A 752 -42.23 14.35 16.05
N THR A 753 -41.29 15.23 16.44
CA THR A 753 -41.28 15.88 17.77
C THR A 753 -41.33 17.41 17.70
N CYS A 754 -41.91 17.98 16.63
CA CYS A 754 -42.18 19.42 16.45
C CYS A 754 -43.66 19.64 16.11
#